data_AF-A0A9D9SBY6-F1
#
_entry.id   AF-A0A9D9SBY6-F1
#
_cell.length_a   1.000
_cell.length_b   1.000
_cell.length_c   1.000
_cell.angle_alpha   90.00
_cell.angle_beta   90.00
_cell.angle_gamma   90.00
#
_symmetry.space_group_name_H-M   'P 1'
#
loop_
_entity.id
_entity.type
_entity.pdbx_description
1 polymer ?
#
loop_
_entity_poly.entity_id
_entity_poly.type
_entity_poly.pdbx_seq_one_letter_code
_entity_poly.pdbx_strand_id
1 'polypeptide(L)'
;MTRTIKIAVIAIVSVFAIFIFLDRPFSLVASGADIGPSISAPTGLTASDGDYSTKIGLHWDTMRGATLYRIYRNTTNNSGSATDVGTTPANYFFDATPTAGQSYYYWVRAENGATTSLLSTPDQGLRAITNITPPPPFLPLEPPPAPTGNPVTAAKAYLGKALFWDEQLSSTKTVSCGTCHQPAAGGSDPRSTVAGLRRVNPGPDNTFATADDIFGSPGVPQNNLDGTYSWNSLFGFREQVTGRKSPTYLNAGYSHVGLFWDGRATVQFRDPISNELLLDLNASLESQSAGPPMSSSEMAHTNRNWTQAAARIQASKPLALAYDIPTALNTWIGGRNYPALFEEAFGSPDVTAARIAMAIATHERTLFSDNTPFDREAQGVSAMTASEISGRNIFLDQQCANCHDGALLSNHSFHNIGVRPQAEDQGRRAVTNDPDDFGRFKTPNLRNIELRGPFMHNGRFATVEDVVDFYNRGGDFDASNIDHSLIRPLNLTGQEKADLAAFLKRPLTDLRVQNELPPFDRPKLFTESNRVPVVSGTGRTGTGGITPTVTAIEPPLVGNPSFAVGVTSGLGAAPAVLVINSTDPGVGATIPATGSFARVGVTLGGSGTGNGFGSVSLAIPNNPALVGQTFYGRWYVTDAGAANGFAVSQVFQFTVFGTATGPRTPFDFDGDIKTDISIFRPGPGEWWYLKSSTGGNAAAQFGSSSDNLTPADYTGDGKTDIAFFRPSTGFWYVLRSDDFSFYAFPFGSAGDNPVPADYDADGKSDPAIFRPSNSTWYISNSGGGTTISQFGTVGDLPVTADFDGDGRSDIGIFRPSLGQWWISRSSAGLLAVQFGQSGDKTVPGDFTGDGKADVAYFRPANGYWTILRSENMSFYAFPFGTNGDSPVPGDYDGDGKFDAAVFRSSSSTWYAQRSTAGTLIQQFGQAGDVAIPNTYVR
;
A
#
# COMPACT_ATOMS: atom_id res chain seq x y z
N MET A 1 34.78 -68.67 3.61
CA MET A 1 33.74 -68.90 2.60
C MET A 1 32.78 -67.71 2.57
N THR A 2 32.25 -67.37 1.40
CA THR A 2 30.98 -66.62 1.14
C THR A 2 30.67 -65.27 1.84
N ARG A 3 30.75 -64.21 1.02
CA ARG A 3 29.78 -63.10 0.78
C ARG A 3 29.44 -62.05 1.88
N THR A 4 30.02 -60.87 1.71
CA THR A 4 29.38 -59.54 1.46
C THR A 4 28.09 -59.11 2.20
N ILE A 5 28.09 -57.94 2.88
CA ILE A 5 27.28 -56.72 2.54
C ILE A 5 27.48 -55.51 3.54
N LYS A 6 28.08 -54.42 3.02
CA LYS A 6 27.79 -52.95 3.11
C LYS A 6 27.84 -52.06 4.40
N ILE A 7 28.44 -50.85 4.18
CA ILE A 7 28.20 -49.47 4.75
C ILE A 7 28.67 -49.24 6.22
N ALA A 8 29.59 -48.35 6.66
CA ALA A 8 30.23 -47.07 6.23
C ALA A 8 29.47 -45.77 6.69
N VAL A 9 30.03 -44.62 7.11
CA VAL A 9 31.40 -44.00 7.16
C VAL A 9 31.54 -43.05 8.40
N ILE A 10 32.72 -42.90 9.03
CA ILE A 10 33.11 -41.71 9.88
C ILE A 10 34.63 -41.42 9.74
N ALA A 11 35.04 -40.15 9.60
CA ALA A 11 36.37 -39.64 10.01
C ALA A 11 36.36 -38.10 10.22
N ILE A 12 37.23 -37.60 11.10
CA ILE A 12 37.17 -36.28 11.78
C ILE A 12 38.36 -35.34 11.38
N VAL A 13 38.03 -34.06 11.17
CA VAL A 13 38.75 -32.78 11.51
C VAL A 13 40.28 -32.76 11.73
N SER A 14 41.01 -31.79 11.12
CA SER A 14 41.88 -30.81 11.84
C SER A 14 42.63 -29.75 10.98
N VAL A 15 42.25 -28.46 11.19
CA VAL A 15 43.06 -27.22 11.39
C VAL A 15 44.34 -26.93 10.57
N PHE A 16 44.36 -25.86 9.74
CA PHE A 16 45.06 -24.56 9.99
C PHE A 16 44.86 -23.54 8.85
N ALA A 17 44.93 -22.24 9.17
CA ALA A 17 44.64 -21.13 8.24
C ALA A 17 45.90 -20.40 7.74
N ILE A 18 45.92 -20.04 6.44
CA ILE A 18 46.78 -19.00 5.85
C ILE A 18 45.98 -18.23 4.78
N PHE A 19 46.15 -16.92 4.72
CA PHE A 19 45.53 -16.00 3.75
C PHE A 19 45.89 -16.33 2.28
N ILE A 20 44.87 -16.50 1.43
CA ILE A 20 44.89 -16.04 0.03
C ILE A 20 43.51 -15.47 -0.31
N PHE A 21 43.38 -14.14 -0.27
CA PHE A 21 42.30 -13.41 -0.93
C PHE A 21 42.82 -12.95 -2.30
N LEU A 22 42.47 -13.67 -3.37
CA LEU A 22 42.51 -13.18 -4.76
C LEU A 22 41.80 -14.19 -5.69
N ASP A 23 40.92 -13.64 -6.53
CA ASP A 23 40.37 -14.19 -7.77
C ASP A 23 39.87 -15.64 -7.81
N ARG A 24 38.58 -15.81 -7.49
CA ARG A 24 37.68 -16.65 -8.31
C ARG A 24 36.33 -15.94 -8.52
N PRO A 25 35.87 -15.74 -9.76
CA PRO A 25 34.53 -15.23 -10.01
C PRO A 25 33.50 -16.28 -9.58
N PHE A 26 32.43 -15.83 -8.93
CA PHE A 26 31.24 -16.64 -8.70
C PHE A 26 30.52 -16.86 -10.04
N SER A 27 30.82 -17.95 -10.73
CA SER A 27 30.01 -18.41 -11.88
C SER A 27 28.71 -19.04 -11.38
N LEU A 28 27.71 -18.19 -11.12
CA LEU A 28 26.31 -18.61 -11.12
C LEU A 28 25.92 -18.96 -12.56
N VAL A 29 25.96 -20.26 -12.89
CA VAL A 29 25.28 -20.77 -14.09
C VAL A 29 23.79 -20.86 -13.76
N ALA A 30 23.09 -19.74 -13.92
CA ALA A 30 21.63 -19.73 -13.98
C ALA A 30 21.20 -20.40 -15.29
N SER A 31 20.50 -21.53 -15.18
CA SER A 31 19.93 -22.21 -16.34
C SER A 31 18.63 -21.52 -16.77
N GLY A 32 18.71 -20.67 -17.79
CA GLY A 32 17.54 -20.20 -18.55
C GLY A 32 16.66 -19.17 -17.85
N ALA A 33 17.16 -17.94 -17.71
CA ALA A 33 16.34 -16.74 -17.56
C ALA A 33 16.85 -15.71 -18.58
N ASP A 34 15.93 -14.97 -19.20
CA ASP A 34 16.24 -14.04 -20.29
C ASP A 34 17.19 -12.90 -19.88
N ILE A 35 17.96 -12.44 -20.87
CA ILE A 35 18.77 -11.22 -20.81
C ILE A 35 17.84 -10.02 -20.54
N GLY A 36 17.87 -9.55 -19.29
CA GLY A 36 16.79 -8.76 -18.69
C GLY A 36 16.58 -7.34 -19.24
N PRO A 37 15.46 -6.70 -18.85
CA PRO A 37 15.11 -5.35 -19.27
C PRO A 37 16.10 -4.32 -18.72
N SER A 38 16.25 -3.20 -19.44
CA SER A 38 17.09 -2.08 -19.02
C SER A 38 16.59 -1.47 -17.70
N ILE A 39 17.48 -1.32 -16.72
CA ILE A 39 17.17 -0.59 -15.48
C ILE A 39 16.93 0.89 -15.82
N SER A 40 15.82 1.45 -15.32
CA SER A 40 15.53 2.88 -15.47
C SER A 40 16.51 3.75 -14.69
N ALA A 41 16.72 4.99 -15.12
CA ALA A 41 17.56 5.95 -14.40
C ALA A 41 16.98 6.25 -13.01
N PRO A 42 17.79 6.38 -11.95
CA PRO A 42 17.33 6.81 -10.64
C PRO A 42 16.59 8.15 -10.70
N THR A 43 15.45 8.22 -10.04
CA THR A 43 14.63 9.43 -9.86
C THR A 43 14.69 9.92 -8.41
N GLY A 44 14.16 11.12 -8.16
CA GLY A 44 14.08 11.66 -6.79
C GLY A 44 15.43 11.95 -6.14
N LEU A 45 16.53 12.08 -6.91
CA LEU A 45 17.84 12.42 -6.35
C LEU A 45 17.76 13.77 -5.63
N THR A 46 18.14 13.76 -4.35
CA THR A 46 18.27 14.93 -3.48
C THR A 46 19.63 14.92 -2.80
N ALA A 47 20.22 16.10 -2.63
CA ALA A 47 21.49 16.33 -1.96
C ALA A 47 21.33 17.40 -0.86
N SER A 48 21.95 17.19 0.30
CA SER A 48 21.90 18.16 1.40
C SER A 48 22.64 19.46 1.08
N ASP A 49 22.04 20.61 1.41
CA ASP A 49 22.61 21.95 1.17
C ASP A 49 22.86 22.66 2.51
N GLY A 50 24.09 22.57 3.01
CA GLY A 50 24.51 23.22 4.26
C GLY A 50 24.01 22.56 5.55
N ASP A 51 23.27 21.46 5.47
CA ASP A 51 22.79 20.70 6.64
C ASP A 51 23.93 20.07 7.45
N TYR A 52 24.97 19.59 6.77
CA TYR A 52 26.08 18.87 7.37
C TYR A 52 27.42 19.55 7.12
N SER A 53 28.31 19.52 8.11
CA SER A 53 29.66 20.08 8.01
C SER A 53 30.76 19.03 7.87
N THR A 54 30.40 17.75 7.91
CA THR A 54 31.30 16.59 7.74
C THR A 54 31.08 15.82 6.44
N LYS A 55 29.88 15.94 5.83
CA LYS A 55 29.43 15.13 4.68
C LYS A 55 28.46 15.91 3.79
N ILE A 56 28.08 15.33 2.66
CA ILE A 56 26.84 15.63 1.93
C ILE A 56 26.01 14.35 1.94
N GLY A 57 24.77 14.44 2.42
CA GLY A 57 23.80 13.34 2.37
C GLY A 57 23.06 13.31 1.04
N LEU A 58 22.95 12.13 0.43
CA LEU A 58 22.29 11.88 -0.84
C LEU A 58 21.18 10.83 -0.66
N HIS A 59 20.01 11.08 -1.22
CA HIS A 59 18.87 10.14 -1.24
C HIS A 59 18.23 10.09 -2.62
N TRP A 60 17.64 8.95 -3.00
CA TRP A 60 16.92 8.78 -4.27
C TRP A 60 15.88 7.65 -4.19
N ASP A 61 15.10 7.47 -5.24
CA ASP A 61 14.06 6.45 -5.34
C ASP A 61 14.62 5.05 -5.62
N THR A 62 14.01 4.01 -5.03
CA THR A 62 14.40 2.62 -5.32
C THR A 62 13.99 2.21 -6.72
N MET A 63 14.98 1.86 -7.55
CA MET A 63 14.78 1.41 -8.92
C MET A 63 14.58 -0.10 -8.99
N ARG A 64 13.53 -0.52 -9.71
CA ARG A 64 13.19 -1.93 -9.95
C ARG A 64 14.36 -2.67 -10.60
N GLY A 65 14.77 -3.78 -10.00
CA GLY A 65 15.82 -4.66 -10.53
C GLY A 65 17.25 -4.15 -10.33
N ALA A 66 17.45 -3.11 -9.52
CA ALA A 66 18.76 -2.62 -9.10
C ALA A 66 19.27 -3.37 -7.86
N THR A 67 20.52 -3.79 -7.85
CA THR A 67 21.19 -4.39 -6.68
C THR A 67 22.29 -3.51 -6.10
N LEU A 68 22.74 -2.50 -6.86
CA LEU A 68 23.75 -1.54 -6.47
C LEU A 68 23.46 -0.18 -7.14
N TYR A 69 23.87 0.90 -6.49
CA TYR A 69 23.93 2.25 -7.05
C TYR A 69 25.35 2.77 -7.06
N ARG A 70 25.69 3.62 -8.04
CA ARG A 70 26.97 4.29 -8.17
C ARG A 70 26.78 5.79 -8.26
N ILE A 71 27.57 6.52 -7.48
CA ILE A 71 27.44 7.96 -7.27
C ILE A 71 28.56 8.68 -8.01
N TYR A 72 28.19 9.73 -8.75
CA TYR A 72 29.09 10.60 -9.48
C TYR A 72 28.98 12.04 -8.98
N ARG A 73 30.10 12.78 -8.96
CA ARG A 73 30.18 14.16 -8.47
C ARG A 73 31.02 15.06 -9.37
N ASN A 74 30.62 16.32 -9.53
CA ASN A 74 31.38 17.36 -10.25
C ASN A 74 31.15 18.75 -9.62
N THR A 75 32.09 19.69 -9.73
CA THR A 75 31.87 21.11 -9.36
C THR A 75 31.10 21.89 -10.43
N THR A 76 30.95 21.31 -11.63
CA THR A 76 30.15 21.85 -12.74
C THR A 76 29.01 20.90 -13.10
N ASN A 77 27.89 21.40 -13.62
CA ASN A 77 26.77 20.57 -14.05
C ASN A 77 27.10 19.87 -15.40
N ASN A 78 28.02 18.90 -15.35
CA ASN A 78 28.51 18.12 -16.48
C ASN A 78 28.84 16.69 -16.05
N SER A 79 27.95 15.75 -16.33
CA SER A 79 28.15 14.32 -16.01
C SER A 79 29.30 13.69 -16.79
N GLY A 80 29.63 14.19 -17.99
CA GLY A 80 30.70 13.67 -18.84
C GLY A 80 32.12 13.88 -18.30
N SER A 81 32.28 14.73 -17.27
CA SER A 81 33.53 14.91 -16.52
C SER A 81 33.38 14.67 -15.01
N ALA A 82 32.27 14.07 -14.58
CA ALA A 82 32.03 13.75 -13.18
C ALA A 82 32.90 12.56 -12.70
N THR A 83 33.33 12.63 -11.46
CA THR A 83 34.17 11.60 -10.81
C THR A 83 33.29 10.62 -10.02
N ASP A 84 33.57 9.32 -10.13
CA ASP A 84 32.97 8.29 -9.25
C ASP A 84 33.43 8.51 -7.80
N VAL A 85 32.50 8.61 -6.87
CA VAL A 85 32.78 8.82 -5.43
C VAL A 85 32.39 7.61 -4.56
N GLY A 86 31.83 6.56 -5.14
CA GLY A 86 31.50 5.32 -4.43
C GLY A 86 30.21 4.62 -4.90
N THR A 87 29.92 3.51 -4.23
CA THR A 87 28.74 2.69 -4.47
C THR A 87 28.02 2.31 -3.17
N THR A 88 26.75 1.93 -3.28
CA THR A 88 25.90 1.51 -2.15
C THR A 88 24.76 0.61 -2.63
N PRO A 89 24.35 -0.42 -1.87
CA PRO A 89 23.15 -1.20 -2.15
C PRO A 89 21.86 -0.55 -1.61
N ALA A 90 21.97 0.48 -0.77
CA ALA A 90 20.85 1.26 -0.27
C ALA A 90 20.49 2.41 -1.24
N ASN A 91 19.34 3.04 -1.05
CA ASN A 91 18.92 4.22 -1.81
C ASN A 91 19.39 5.55 -1.19
N TYR A 92 20.52 5.50 -0.45
CA TYR A 92 21.16 6.67 0.14
C TYR A 92 22.70 6.50 0.21
N PHE A 93 23.41 7.62 0.24
CA PHE A 93 24.88 7.67 0.35
C PHE A 93 25.32 8.92 1.10
N PHE A 94 26.42 8.83 1.86
CA PHE A 94 27.05 9.96 2.54
C PHE A 94 28.45 10.20 1.96
N ASP A 95 28.62 11.30 1.25
CA ASP A 95 29.92 11.70 0.70
C ASP A 95 30.65 12.62 1.69
N ALA A 96 31.63 12.07 2.41
CA ALA A 96 32.47 12.80 3.37
C ALA A 96 33.68 13.51 2.73
N THR A 97 33.90 13.33 1.42
CA THR A 97 35.05 13.89 0.70
C THR A 97 34.91 15.32 0.10
N PRO A 98 33.74 16.00 0.06
CA PRO A 98 33.64 17.37 -0.45
C PRO A 98 34.43 18.39 0.37
N THR A 99 34.96 19.41 -0.31
CA THR A 99 35.49 20.61 0.34
C THR A 99 34.34 21.41 0.94
N ALA A 100 34.45 21.81 2.21
CA ALA A 100 33.47 22.66 2.87
C ALA A 100 33.34 24.03 2.17
N GLY A 101 32.10 24.53 2.00
CA GLY A 101 31.81 25.78 1.31
C GLY A 101 31.83 25.70 -0.23
N GLN A 102 32.14 24.55 -0.81
CA GLN A 102 32.10 24.32 -2.26
C GLN A 102 30.84 23.53 -2.62
N SER A 103 30.01 24.08 -3.52
CA SER A 103 28.86 23.36 -4.08
C SER A 103 29.32 22.32 -5.11
N TYR A 104 28.65 21.17 -5.13
CA TYR A 104 28.87 20.09 -6.10
C TYR A 104 27.54 19.62 -6.68
N TYR A 105 27.54 19.22 -7.95
CA TYR A 105 26.46 18.50 -8.59
C TYR A 105 26.71 16.99 -8.44
N TYR A 106 25.65 16.24 -8.15
CA TYR A 106 25.65 14.80 -8.01
C TYR A 106 24.75 14.13 -9.04
N TRP A 107 25.12 12.92 -9.47
CA TRP A 107 24.30 12.03 -10.27
C TRP A 107 24.39 10.61 -9.71
N VAL A 108 23.34 9.82 -9.89
CA VAL A 108 23.33 8.40 -9.49
C VAL A 108 22.94 7.54 -10.69
N ARG A 109 23.54 6.36 -10.84
CA ARG A 109 23.03 5.28 -11.72
C ARG A 109 22.78 4.01 -10.92
N ALA A 110 21.84 3.21 -11.40
CA ALA A 110 21.54 1.88 -10.89
C ALA A 110 22.31 0.81 -11.69
N GLU A 111 22.71 -0.26 -11.01
CA GLU A 111 23.46 -1.40 -11.55
C GLU A 111 22.89 -2.70 -10.98
N ASN A 112 22.97 -3.81 -11.73
CA ASN A 112 22.63 -5.15 -11.22
C ASN A 112 23.66 -6.24 -11.58
N GLY A 113 24.88 -5.82 -11.95
CA GLY A 113 25.96 -6.71 -12.37
C GLY A 113 25.89 -7.14 -13.84
N ALA A 114 24.69 -7.23 -14.43
CA ALA A 114 24.49 -7.51 -15.86
C ALA A 114 24.18 -6.24 -16.67
N THR A 115 23.42 -5.29 -16.12
CA THR A 115 23.00 -4.05 -16.79
C THR A 115 23.24 -2.83 -15.89
N THR A 116 23.29 -1.65 -16.54
CA THR A 116 23.42 -0.34 -15.89
C THR A 116 22.42 0.64 -16.48
N SER A 117 21.79 1.47 -15.65
CA SER A 117 20.90 2.54 -16.10
C SER A 117 21.65 3.71 -16.73
N LEU A 118 20.90 4.65 -17.32
CA LEU A 118 21.36 6.03 -17.49
C LEU A 118 21.55 6.70 -16.11
N LEU A 119 22.27 7.82 -16.07
CA LEU A 119 22.37 8.67 -14.89
C LEU A 119 21.03 9.37 -14.62
N SER A 120 20.76 9.63 -13.34
CA SER A 120 19.66 10.48 -12.87
C SER A 120 19.72 11.90 -13.45
N THR A 121 18.65 12.68 -13.27
CA THR A 121 18.80 14.13 -13.24
C THR A 121 19.76 14.52 -12.10
N PRO A 122 20.61 15.55 -12.28
CA PRO A 122 21.48 16.00 -11.20
C PRO A 122 20.72 16.73 -10.11
N ASP A 123 21.28 16.70 -8.91
CA ASP A 123 20.97 17.67 -7.86
C ASP A 123 22.24 18.31 -7.30
N GLN A 124 22.12 19.48 -6.67
CA GLN A 124 23.24 20.24 -6.11
C GLN A 124 23.28 20.13 -4.58
N GLY A 125 24.43 19.71 -4.05
CA GLY A 125 24.69 19.66 -2.61
C GLY A 125 25.83 20.58 -2.18
N LEU A 126 25.84 20.93 -0.90
CA LEU A 126 26.85 21.76 -0.25
C LEU A 126 27.17 21.23 1.14
N ARG A 127 28.48 21.11 1.44
CA ARG A 127 28.97 20.85 2.78
C ARG A 127 29.20 22.17 3.52
N ALA A 128 28.63 22.34 4.70
CA ALA A 128 28.76 23.56 5.51
C ALA A 128 30.21 23.83 5.97
N ILE A 129 30.54 25.11 6.15
CA ILE A 129 31.83 25.56 6.70
C ILE A 129 31.77 25.49 8.24
N THR A 130 32.74 24.81 8.85
CA THR A 130 32.88 24.74 10.31
C THR A 130 33.64 25.94 10.87
N ASN A 131 33.15 26.48 12.00
CA ASN A 131 33.86 27.52 12.77
C ASN A 131 34.18 27.12 14.22
N ILE A 132 33.95 25.85 14.62
CA ILE A 132 34.08 25.46 16.04
C ILE A 132 35.51 25.11 16.46
N THR A 133 35.94 25.74 17.54
CA THR A 133 36.93 25.20 18.49
C THR A 133 36.43 25.53 19.90
N PRO A 134 36.41 24.59 20.87
CA PRO A 134 36.74 23.15 20.79
C PRO A 134 35.68 22.32 20.03
N PRO A 135 35.92 21.02 19.76
CA PRO A 135 34.89 20.14 19.20
C PRO A 135 33.62 20.06 20.07
N PRO A 136 32.44 19.82 19.48
CA PRO A 136 31.17 19.82 20.19
C PRO A 136 31.00 18.54 21.04
N PRO A 137 30.21 18.60 22.14
CA PRO A 137 30.09 17.49 23.09
C PRO A 137 29.29 16.28 22.57
N PHE A 138 28.54 16.45 21.48
CA PHE A 138 27.76 15.39 20.85
C PHE A 138 28.17 15.27 19.38
N LEU A 139 28.19 14.04 18.85
CA LEU A 139 28.48 13.77 17.45
C LEU A 139 27.19 13.66 16.63
N PRO A 140 27.22 13.94 15.30
CA PRO A 140 26.11 13.65 14.40
C PRO A 140 25.74 12.17 14.37
N LEU A 141 24.51 11.86 13.98
CA LEU A 141 24.13 10.48 13.69
C LEU A 141 24.79 9.99 12.38
N GLU A 142 25.33 8.77 12.46
CA GLU A 142 25.73 7.96 11.31
C GLU A 142 24.73 6.82 11.11
N PRO A 143 24.67 6.16 9.93
CA PRO A 143 23.72 5.06 9.69
C PRO A 143 23.73 3.99 10.81
N PRO A 144 22.56 3.50 11.25
CA PRO A 144 22.50 2.48 12.30
C PRO A 144 23.18 1.16 11.86
N PRO A 145 23.74 0.39 12.81
CA PRO A 145 24.37 -0.88 12.49
C PRO A 145 23.37 -1.89 11.89
N ALA A 146 23.78 -2.54 10.81
CA ALA A 146 23.05 -3.64 10.19
C ALA A 146 23.69 -4.99 10.54
N PRO A 147 22.90 -6.06 10.76
CA PRO A 147 23.42 -7.41 10.93
C PRO A 147 23.88 -7.98 9.58
N THR A 148 24.99 -8.72 9.55
CA THR A 148 25.60 -9.24 8.30
C THR A 148 24.65 -10.12 7.48
N GLY A 149 23.75 -10.87 8.12
CA GLY A 149 22.74 -11.69 7.46
C GLY A 149 21.52 -10.91 6.93
N ASN A 150 21.33 -9.66 7.35
CA ASN A 150 20.28 -8.77 6.83
C ASN A 150 20.83 -7.36 6.55
N PRO A 151 21.68 -7.19 5.51
CA PRO A 151 22.20 -5.89 5.12
C PRO A 151 21.08 -5.02 4.53
N VAL A 152 21.19 -3.71 4.72
CA VAL A 152 20.27 -2.72 4.15
C VAL A 152 20.45 -2.67 2.64
N THR A 153 19.39 -3.03 1.91
CA THR A 153 19.30 -2.83 0.46
C THR A 153 18.02 -2.05 0.13
N ALA A 154 18.03 -1.31 -0.98
CA ALA A 154 16.91 -0.49 -1.41
C ALA A 154 15.60 -1.31 -1.57
N ALA A 155 15.67 -2.46 -2.25
CA ALA A 155 14.54 -3.37 -2.43
C ALA A 155 13.99 -3.92 -1.09
N LYS A 156 14.85 -4.29 -0.14
CA LYS A 156 14.41 -4.71 1.20
C LYS A 156 13.77 -3.57 1.99
N ALA A 157 14.31 -2.35 1.91
CA ALA A 157 13.74 -1.18 2.58
C ALA A 157 12.35 -0.84 2.02
N TYR A 158 12.14 -0.93 0.70
CA TYR A 158 10.83 -0.69 0.08
C TYR A 158 9.83 -1.82 0.34
N LEU A 159 10.26 -3.09 0.32
CA LEU A 159 9.43 -4.21 0.77
C LEU A 159 9.02 -4.05 2.25
N GLY A 160 9.97 -3.66 3.10
CA GLY A 160 9.73 -3.35 4.51
C GLY A 160 8.75 -2.20 4.69
N LYS A 161 8.87 -1.13 3.90
CA LYS A 161 7.94 0.00 3.89
C LYS A 161 6.53 -0.43 3.48
N ALA A 162 6.39 -1.25 2.43
CA ALA A 162 5.10 -1.81 2.06
C ALA A 162 4.49 -2.61 3.22
N LEU A 163 5.24 -3.54 3.82
CA LEU A 163 4.77 -4.38 4.94
C LEU A 163 4.45 -3.59 6.22
N PHE A 164 5.23 -2.54 6.54
CA PHE A 164 5.03 -1.70 7.72
C PHE A 164 3.71 -0.91 7.67
N TRP A 165 3.28 -0.50 6.47
CA TRP A 165 2.06 0.26 6.25
C TRP A 165 0.85 -0.58 5.81
N ASP A 166 1.01 -1.88 5.50
CA ASP A 166 -0.09 -2.73 5.04
C ASP A 166 -0.98 -3.26 6.19
N GLU A 167 -2.19 -2.72 6.31
CA GLU A 167 -3.17 -3.17 7.32
C GLU A 167 -3.62 -4.63 7.13
N GLN A 168 -3.45 -5.21 5.95
CA GLN A 168 -3.75 -6.63 5.68
C GLN A 168 -2.90 -7.59 6.53
N LEU A 169 -1.80 -7.11 7.12
CA LEU A 169 -1.02 -7.88 8.09
C LEU A 169 -1.83 -8.21 9.35
N SER A 170 -2.77 -7.36 9.79
CA SER A 170 -3.66 -7.64 10.93
C SER A 170 -4.78 -8.64 10.62
N SER A 171 -5.38 -9.25 11.64
CA SER A 171 -6.49 -10.21 11.53
C SER A 171 -7.76 -9.59 10.95
N THR A 172 -8.12 -8.39 11.43
CA THR A 172 -9.29 -7.58 11.04
C THR A 172 -9.06 -6.71 9.81
N LYS A 173 -7.80 -6.55 9.38
CA LYS A 173 -7.37 -5.64 8.30
C LYS A 173 -7.59 -4.15 8.63
N THR A 174 -7.39 -3.78 9.89
CA THR A 174 -7.57 -2.40 10.41
C THR A 174 -6.35 -1.88 11.18
N VAL A 175 -5.24 -2.63 11.23
CA VAL A 175 -4.01 -2.25 11.92
C VAL A 175 -2.79 -2.69 11.10
N SER A 176 -1.85 -1.77 10.89
CA SER A 176 -0.48 -1.99 10.42
C SER A 176 0.49 -1.51 11.51
N CYS A 177 1.80 -1.68 11.31
CA CYS A 177 2.79 -1.08 12.21
C CYS A 177 2.62 0.46 12.24
N GLY A 178 2.38 1.06 11.07
CA GLY A 178 2.14 2.48 10.89
C GLY A 178 0.88 3.05 11.56
N THR A 179 -0.12 2.22 11.89
CA THR A 179 -1.29 2.67 12.66
C THR A 179 -0.91 3.11 14.09
N CYS A 180 0.11 2.47 14.68
CA CYS A 180 0.60 2.75 16.05
C CYS A 180 1.90 3.58 16.09
N HIS A 181 2.51 3.83 14.93
CA HIS A 181 3.84 4.43 14.80
C HIS A 181 3.88 5.41 13.62
N GLN A 182 3.44 6.66 13.85
CA GLN A 182 3.41 7.69 12.81
C GLN A 182 4.61 8.67 12.93
N PRO A 183 5.30 9.04 11.83
CA PRO A 183 6.41 10.00 11.85
C PRO A 183 6.02 11.34 12.46
N ALA A 184 4.91 11.94 12.02
CA ALA A 184 4.41 13.23 12.51
C ALA A 184 4.07 13.22 14.02
N ALA A 185 3.89 12.05 14.64
CA ALA A 185 3.70 11.84 16.08
C ALA A 185 5.00 11.37 16.78
N GLY A 186 6.16 11.78 16.27
CA GLY A 186 7.48 11.42 16.81
C GLY A 186 7.77 9.92 16.77
N GLY A 187 7.12 9.18 15.87
CA GLY A 187 7.17 7.72 15.75
C GLY A 187 6.32 6.93 16.75
N SER A 188 5.37 7.58 17.41
CA SER A 188 4.42 6.96 18.34
C SER A 188 2.98 7.07 17.81
N ASP A 189 1.99 6.71 18.62
CA ASP A 189 0.59 6.64 18.22
C ASP A 189 -0.17 7.96 18.52
N PRO A 190 -0.61 8.72 17.51
CA PRO A 190 -1.39 9.94 17.74
C PRO A 190 -2.76 9.67 18.37
N ARG A 191 -3.34 8.47 18.18
CA ARG A 191 -4.66 8.11 18.72
C ARG A 191 -4.66 8.06 20.25
N SER A 192 -3.49 7.83 20.86
CA SER A 192 -3.28 7.91 22.31
C SER A 192 -3.44 9.33 22.90
N THR A 193 -3.53 10.38 22.06
CA THR A 193 -3.85 11.76 22.48
C THR A 193 -5.34 12.08 22.43
N VAL A 194 -6.15 11.28 21.71
CA VAL A 194 -7.59 11.52 21.51
C VAL A 194 -8.36 11.26 22.80
N ALA A 195 -9.29 12.15 23.17
CA ALA A 195 -10.02 12.03 24.43
C ALA A 195 -11.03 10.86 24.45
N GLY A 196 -11.29 10.32 25.66
CA GLY A 196 -12.26 9.25 25.89
C GLY A 196 -11.65 7.85 25.95
N LEU A 197 -12.49 6.85 26.18
CA LEU A 197 -12.07 5.48 26.50
C LEU A 197 -11.34 4.73 25.37
N ARG A 198 -11.36 5.22 24.13
CA ARG A 198 -10.70 4.55 22.99
C ARG A 198 -9.18 4.44 23.16
N ARG A 199 -8.57 5.33 23.94
CA ARG A 199 -7.12 5.34 24.25
C ARG A 199 -6.73 4.72 25.59
N VAL A 200 -7.70 4.26 26.38
CA VAL A 200 -7.47 3.88 27.79
C VAL A 200 -7.46 2.36 27.94
N ASN A 201 -6.40 1.84 28.52
CA ASN A 201 -6.36 0.51 29.11
C ASN A 201 -6.54 0.68 30.63
N PRO A 202 -7.46 -0.07 31.28
CA PRO A 202 -7.87 0.16 32.68
C PRO A 202 -6.86 -0.38 33.73
N GLY A 203 -5.59 -0.52 33.35
CA GLY A 203 -4.53 -0.92 34.25
C GLY A 203 -4.68 -2.31 34.89
N PRO A 204 -3.82 -2.63 35.87
CA PRO A 204 -3.90 -3.85 36.66
C PRO A 204 -5.21 -4.04 37.46
N ASP A 205 -5.88 -2.97 37.89
CA ASP A 205 -7.12 -3.09 38.67
C ASP A 205 -8.37 -3.40 37.82
N ASN A 206 -8.24 -3.29 36.48
CA ASN A 206 -9.27 -3.53 35.47
C ASN A 206 -10.49 -2.58 35.55
N THR A 207 -10.36 -1.44 36.22
CA THR A 207 -11.38 -0.41 36.40
C THR A 207 -10.99 0.86 35.66
N PHE A 208 -11.83 1.35 34.75
CA PHE A 208 -11.55 2.60 34.03
C PHE A 208 -11.68 3.84 34.95
N ALA A 209 -10.92 4.90 34.63
CA ALA A 209 -10.92 6.19 35.32
C ALA A 209 -10.32 6.15 36.74
N THR A 210 -9.37 5.25 36.96
CA THR A 210 -8.55 5.11 38.16
C THR A 210 -7.17 5.76 37.97
N ALA A 211 -6.27 5.62 38.94
CA ALA A 211 -4.92 6.22 38.89
C ALA A 211 -3.89 5.37 38.13
N ASP A 212 -4.17 4.08 37.94
CA ASP A 212 -3.32 3.10 37.25
C ASP A 212 -3.66 2.92 35.76
N ASP A 213 -4.71 3.62 35.28
CA ASP A 213 -5.10 3.80 33.87
C ASP A 213 -3.87 4.09 32.98
N ILE A 214 -3.83 3.45 31.81
CA ILE A 214 -2.73 3.50 30.86
C ILE A 214 -3.23 4.09 29.54
N PHE A 215 -2.55 5.13 29.05
CA PHE A 215 -2.82 5.74 27.75
C PHE A 215 -2.00 5.03 26.68
N GLY A 216 -2.60 3.98 26.10
CA GLY A 216 -1.98 3.05 25.17
C GLY A 216 -2.38 3.27 23.71
N SER A 217 -2.01 2.31 22.87
CA SER A 217 -2.38 2.21 21.46
C SER A 217 -3.61 1.34 21.28
N PRO A 218 -4.65 1.79 20.55
CA PRO A 218 -5.75 0.92 20.11
C PRO A 218 -5.26 -0.07 19.05
N GLY A 219 -5.35 -1.37 19.33
CA GLY A 219 -5.10 -2.45 18.37
C GLY A 219 -6.40 -2.93 17.72
N VAL A 220 -6.62 -4.24 17.72
CA VAL A 220 -7.83 -4.86 17.14
C VAL A 220 -8.91 -5.17 18.19
N PRO A 221 -10.21 -5.16 17.83
CA PRO A 221 -11.24 -5.83 18.61
C PRO A 221 -10.89 -7.31 18.81
N GLN A 222 -11.28 -7.87 19.95
CA GLN A 222 -10.99 -9.28 20.23
C GLN A 222 -11.75 -10.17 19.24
N ASN A 223 -11.06 -10.86 18.33
CA ASN A 223 -11.69 -11.66 17.29
C ASN A 223 -11.23 -13.13 17.26
N ASN A 224 -12.05 -13.93 16.58
CA ASN A 224 -11.90 -15.37 16.37
C ASN A 224 -11.24 -15.67 15.01
N LEU A 225 -10.85 -16.92 14.80
CA LEU A 225 -10.25 -17.39 13.54
C LEU A 225 -11.19 -17.28 12.32
N ASP A 226 -12.51 -17.35 12.53
CA ASP A 226 -13.54 -17.15 11.49
C ASP A 226 -13.83 -15.67 11.17
N GLY A 227 -13.12 -14.75 11.84
CA GLY A 227 -13.29 -13.31 11.71
C GLY A 227 -14.40 -12.71 12.59
N THR A 228 -15.21 -13.52 13.27
CA THR A 228 -16.24 -12.98 14.19
C THR A 228 -15.59 -12.29 15.40
N TYR A 229 -16.22 -11.22 15.89
CA TYR A 229 -15.83 -10.58 17.14
C TYR A 229 -16.31 -11.41 18.34
N SER A 230 -15.40 -11.66 19.27
CA SER A 230 -15.66 -12.26 20.57
C SER A 230 -15.75 -11.16 21.63
N TRP A 231 -16.59 -11.35 22.64
CA TRP A 231 -16.83 -10.33 23.65
C TRP A 231 -15.67 -10.25 24.65
N ASN A 232 -15.01 -9.10 24.71
CA ASN A 232 -14.05 -8.79 25.76
C ASN A 232 -14.77 -8.11 26.94
N SER A 233 -14.46 -8.50 28.19
CA SER A 233 -15.13 -7.95 29.39
C SER A 233 -14.86 -6.45 29.64
N LEU A 234 -13.74 -5.91 29.16
CA LEU A 234 -13.31 -4.52 29.35
C LEU A 234 -13.63 -3.66 28.12
N PHE A 235 -13.37 -4.21 26.94
CA PHE A 235 -13.47 -3.47 25.67
C PHE A 235 -14.78 -3.73 24.92
N GLY A 236 -15.50 -4.82 25.20
CA GLY A 236 -16.67 -5.25 24.44
C GLY A 236 -16.26 -5.69 23.03
N PHE A 237 -16.78 -5.01 22.00
CA PHE A 237 -16.32 -5.08 20.61
C PHE A 237 -15.50 -3.86 20.17
N ARG A 238 -15.06 -3.01 21.11
CA ARG A 238 -14.10 -1.94 20.80
C ARG A 238 -12.71 -2.54 20.58
N GLU A 239 -11.83 -1.75 19.97
CA GLU A 239 -10.41 -2.04 19.89
C GLU A 239 -9.84 -2.26 21.31
N GLN A 240 -9.01 -3.29 21.48
CA GLN A 240 -8.27 -3.49 22.72
C GLN A 240 -7.13 -2.47 22.80
N VAL A 241 -6.87 -1.91 23.98
CA VAL A 241 -5.81 -0.91 24.18
C VAL A 241 -4.60 -1.57 24.81
N THR A 242 -3.39 -1.31 24.29
CA THR A 242 -2.14 -1.88 24.81
C THR A 242 -1.86 -1.47 26.26
N GLY A 243 -1.35 -2.41 27.07
CA GLY A 243 -0.95 -2.17 28.47
C GLY A 243 0.30 -1.30 28.65
N ARG A 244 0.84 -0.71 27.58
CA ARG A 244 1.90 0.31 27.58
C ARG A 244 1.73 1.24 26.37
N LYS A 245 2.20 2.47 26.48
CA LYS A 245 2.32 3.43 25.37
C LYS A 245 3.31 2.91 24.31
N SER A 246 3.00 3.08 23.02
CA SER A 246 3.94 2.71 21.95
C SER A 246 5.23 3.55 22.03
N PRO A 247 6.43 2.93 22.14
CA PRO A 247 7.69 3.67 22.08
C PRO A 247 7.91 4.22 20.66
N THR A 248 8.83 5.17 20.48
CA THR A 248 9.19 5.59 19.11
C THR A 248 9.92 4.47 18.37
N TYR A 249 9.55 4.27 17.11
CA TYR A 249 10.30 3.44 16.16
C TYR A 249 11.42 4.22 15.45
N LEU A 250 11.36 5.56 15.46
CA LEU A 250 12.41 6.41 14.90
C LEU A 250 13.70 6.26 15.71
N ASN A 251 14.82 6.14 15.01
CA ASN A 251 16.13 5.85 15.61
C ASN A 251 16.19 4.50 16.39
N ALA A 252 15.23 3.58 16.24
CA ALA A 252 15.24 2.31 16.98
C ALA A 252 16.41 1.39 16.58
N GLY A 253 16.93 1.52 15.35
CA GLY A 253 18.04 0.72 14.82
C GLY A 253 19.38 0.86 15.57
N TYR A 254 19.55 1.87 16.44
CA TYR A 254 20.77 2.03 17.25
C TYR A 254 20.76 1.24 18.56
N SER A 255 19.67 0.54 18.88
CA SER A 255 19.50 -0.09 20.20
C SER A 255 20.23 -1.43 20.31
N HIS A 256 21.45 -1.37 20.87
CA HIS A 256 22.37 -2.50 21.06
C HIS A 256 22.12 -3.33 22.34
N VAL A 257 21.04 -3.06 23.08
CA VAL A 257 20.62 -3.83 24.28
C VAL A 257 19.18 -4.36 24.16
N GLY A 258 18.61 -4.34 22.94
CA GLY A 258 17.25 -4.79 22.66
C GLY A 258 16.20 -3.68 22.58
N LEU A 259 14.97 -4.05 22.19
CA LEU A 259 13.82 -3.15 21.97
C LEU A 259 12.64 -3.47 22.91
N PHE A 260 11.57 -2.68 22.79
CA PHE A 260 10.52 -2.45 23.80
C PHE A 260 11.02 -1.75 25.07
N TRP A 261 10.07 -1.33 25.91
CA TRP A 261 10.31 -0.63 27.19
C TRP A 261 11.06 -1.47 28.23
N ASP A 262 11.01 -2.80 28.16
CA ASP A 262 11.68 -3.73 29.08
C ASP A 262 12.85 -4.51 28.45
N GLY A 263 13.10 -4.33 27.15
CA GLY A 263 14.19 -4.99 26.43
C GLY A 263 13.88 -6.42 25.97
N ARG A 264 12.61 -6.84 25.95
CA ARG A 264 12.24 -8.24 25.59
C ARG A 264 12.63 -8.64 24.15
N ALA A 265 12.72 -7.69 23.23
CA ALA A 265 13.22 -7.95 21.87
C ALA A 265 14.75 -7.91 21.90
N THR A 266 15.40 -9.06 21.70
CA THR A 266 16.83 -9.22 21.95
C THR A 266 17.68 -8.77 20.77
N VAL A 267 18.99 -8.60 20.97
CA VAL A 267 19.94 -8.33 19.87
C VAL A 267 20.12 -9.50 18.88
N GLN A 268 19.50 -10.66 19.17
CA GLN A 268 19.46 -11.85 18.33
C GLN A 268 18.09 -12.02 17.68
N PHE A 269 18.07 -12.55 16.47
CA PHE A 269 16.85 -12.94 15.78
C PHE A 269 16.84 -14.44 15.49
N ARG A 270 15.74 -15.08 15.89
CA ARG A 270 15.44 -16.48 15.62
C ARG A 270 14.24 -16.57 14.71
N ASP A 271 14.22 -17.57 13.82
CA ASP A 271 13.06 -17.83 12.98
C ASP A 271 11.81 -18.04 13.87
N PRO A 272 10.70 -17.29 13.66
CA PRO A 272 9.52 -17.39 14.51
C PRO A 272 8.77 -18.73 14.48
N ILE A 273 9.14 -19.65 13.58
CA ILE A 273 8.53 -20.98 13.42
C ILE A 273 9.51 -22.09 13.84
N SER A 274 10.75 -22.08 13.34
CA SER A 274 11.74 -23.13 13.63
C SER A 274 12.58 -22.87 14.89
N ASN A 275 12.59 -21.64 15.41
CA ASN A 275 13.44 -21.16 16.51
C ASN A 275 14.97 -21.25 16.23
N GLU A 276 15.37 -21.50 14.98
CA GLU A 276 16.76 -21.45 14.52
C GLU A 276 17.33 -20.04 14.65
N LEU A 277 18.59 -19.91 15.05
CA LEU A 277 19.27 -18.61 15.14
C LEU A 277 19.67 -18.14 13.74
N LEU A 278 19.02 -17.08 13.25
CA LEU A 278 19.28 -16.52 11.92
C LEU A 278 20.27 -15.35 11.98
N LEU A 279 20.20 -14.52 13.03
CA LEU A 279 21.07 -13.36 13.24
C LEU A 279 21.55 -13.34 14.70
N ASP A 280 22.85 -13.22 14.92
CA ASP A 280 23.53 -13.39 16.20
C ASP A 280 23.82 -12.07 16.96
N LEU A 281 23.76 -10.93 16.26
CA LEU A 281 23.96 -9.58 16.78
C LEU A 281 23.19 -8.54 15.93
N ASN A 282 22.97 -7.33 16.45
CA ASN A 282 22.34 -6.18 15.76
C ASN A 282 20.92 -6.42 15.21
N ALA A 283 20.23 -7.45 15.70
CA ALA A 283 18.96 -7.92 15.18
C ALA A 283 17.74 -7.53 16.05
N SER A 284 17.87 -6.45 16.84
CA SER A 284 16.83 -5.99 17.77
C SER A 284 15.52 -5.61 17.08
N LEU A 285 15.60 -5.04 15.88
CA LEU A 285 14.43 -4.66 15.05
C LEU A 285 13.72 -5.90 14.52
N GLU A 286 14.48 -6.87 14.00
CA GLU A 286 13.98 -8.16 13.54
C GLU A 286 13.29 -8.93 14.68
N SER A 287 13.88 -8.92 15.89
CA SER A 287 13.31 -9.50 17.11
C SER A 287 12.02 -8.80 17.56
N GLN A 288 11.94 -7.47 17.43
CA GLN A 288 10.75 -6.68 17.75
C GLN A 288 9.59 -6.98 16.77
N SER A 289 9.89 -6.96 15.46
CA SER A 289 8.91 -7.08 14.37
C SER A 289 8.10 -8.38 14.41
N ALA A 290 8.64 -9.44 15.03
CA ALA A 290 8.00 -10.74 15.13
C ALA A 290 6.80 -10.80 16.11
N GLY A 291 6.68 -9.84 17.04
CA GLY A 291 5.70 -9.85 18.13
C GLY A 291 4.30 -9.33 17.74
N PRO A 292 4.15 -8.05 17.38
CA PRO A 292 2.84 -7.41 17.18
C PRO A 292 1.89 -8.15 16.21
N PRO A 293 2.34 -8.69 15.06
CA PRO A 293 1.47 -9.42 14.12
C PRO A 293 0.76 -10.66 14.72
N MET A 294 1.30 -11.21 15.82
CA MET A 294 0.78 -12.36 16.56
C MET A 294 0.01 -11.97 17.84
N SER A 295 0.12 -10.71 18.28
CA SER A 295 -0.46 -10.23 19.54
C SER A 295 -1.96 -9.97 19.38
N SER A 296 -2.79 -10.68 20.16
CA SER A 296 -4.25 -10.65 20.04
C SER A 296 -4.90 -9.35 20.50
N SER A 297 -4.14 -8.46 21.15
CA SER A 297 -4.56 -7.11 21.53
C SER A 297 -4.04 -6.03 20.57
N GLU A 298 -3.06 -6.35 19.71
CA GLU A 298 -2.44 -5.39 18.78
C GLU A 298 -2.91 -5.61 17.33
N MET A 299 -2.65 -6.79 16.75
CA MET A 299 -2.90 -7.06 15.33
C MET A 299 -3.53 -8.43 15.02
N ALA A 300 -3.69 -9.33 16.00
CA ALA A 300 -4.08 -10.71 15.74
C ALA A 300 -5.47 -11.08 16.29
N HIS A 301 -6.03 -12.17 15.77
CA HIS A 301 -7.07 -12.92 16.48
C HIS A 301 -6.41 -13.81 17.53
N THR A 302 -7.20 -14.28 18.50
CA THR A 302 -6.71 -15.24 19.51
C THR A 302 -6.13 -16.49 18.83
N ASN A 303 -4.96 -16.95 19.28
CA ASN A 303 -4.24 -18.12 18.75
C ASN A 303 -3.79 -18.06 17.28
N ARG A 304 -3.60 -16.86 16.70
CA ARG A 304 -2.96 -16.72 15.38
C ARG A 304 -1.51 -17.21 15.42
N ASN A 305 -1.02 -17.77 14.31
CA ASN A 305 0.38 -18.14 14.13
C ASN A 305 0.99 -17.56 12.84
N TRP A 306 2.32 -17.66 12.75
CA TRP A 306 3.11 -17.08 11.66
C TRP A 306 2.85 -17.72 10.30
N THR A 307 2.50 -19.00 10.23
CA THR A 307 2.07 -19.67 8.98
C THR A 307 0.83 -19.01 8.40
N GLN A 308 -0.15 -18.66 9.23
CA GLN A 308 -1.38 -17.97 8.82
C GLN A 308 -1.11 -16.51 8.39
N ALA A 309 -0.18 -15.81 9.05
CA ALA A 309 0.19 -14.44 8.66
C ALA A 309 0.97 -14.40 7.34
N ALA A 310 1.97 -15.27 7.18
CA ALA A 310 2.76 -15.39 5.96
C ALA A 310 1.88 -15.76 4.75
N ALA A 311 1.01 -16.78 4.90
CA ALA A 311 0.07 -17.16 3.85
C ALA A 311 -0.91 -16.03 3.46
N ARG A 312 -1.35 -15.22 4.44
CA ARG A 312 -2.18 -14.04 4.15
C ARG A 312 -1.43 -13.01 3.32
N ILE A 313 -0.22 -12.63 3.72
CA ILE A 313 0.61 -11.67 2.97
C ILE A 313 0.91 -12.20 1.56
N GLN A 314 1.25 -13.49 1.42
CA GLN A 314 1.50 -14.13 0.13
C GLN A 314 0.30 -14.01 -0.84
N ALA A 315 -0.92 -14.11 -0.33
CA ALA A 315 -2.16 -13.99 -1.11
C ALA A 315 -2.68 -12.54 -1.24
N SER A 316 -2.05 -11.56 -0.59
CA SER A 316 -2.49 -10.16 -0.61
C SER A 316 -1.86 -9.38 -1.75
N LYS A 317 -2.60 -8.42 -2.32
CA LYS A 317 -2.03 -7.37 -3.18
C LYS A 317 -1.38 -6.32 -2.27
N PRO A 318 -0.08 -5.97 -2.46
CA PRO A 318 0.61 -5.01 -1.60
C PRO A 318 -0.14 -3.68 -1.48
N LEU A 319 -0.33 -3.20 -0.26
CA LEU A 319 -0.96 -1.91 0.06
C LEU A 319 -2.39 -1.73 -0.50
N ALA A 320 -3.13 -2.81 -0.79
CA ALA A 320 -4.45 -2.75 -1.43
C ALA A 320 -5.53 -1.97 -0.64
N LEU A 321 -5.32 -1.75 0.65
CA LEU A 321 -6.20 -0.96 1.52
C LEU A 321 -5.77 0.52 1.63
N ALA A 322 -4.49 0.80 1.40
CA ALA A 322 -3.93 2.13 1.52
C ALA A 322 -4.40 3.05 0.38
N TYR A 323 -4.16 4.34 0.56
CA TYR A 323 -4.28 5.36 -0.48
C TYR A 323 -3.15 6.39 -0.32
N ASP A 324 -3.01 7.30 -1.28
CA ASP A 324 -1.94 8.31 -1.27
C ASP A 324 -0.55 7.66 -1.04
N ILE A 325 -0.30 6.57 -1.78
CA ILE A 325 0.95 5.80 -1.69
C ILE A 325 2.05 6.66 -2.34
N PRO A 326 3.19 6.91 -1.65
CA PRO A 326 4.28 7.70 -2.20
C PRO A 326 4.70 7.20 -3.58
N THR A 327 4.79 8.11 -4.55
CA THR A 327 4.94 7.76 -5.98
C THR A 327 6.07 6.77 -6.23
N ALA A 328 7.24 6.99 -5.61
CA ALA A 328 8.38 6.10 -5.73
C ALA A 328 8.09 4.66 -5.26
N LEU A 329 7.40 4.50 -4.13
CA LEU A 329 7.00 3.19 -3.61
C LEU A 329 5.97 2.53 -4.54
N ASN A 330 4.99 3.30 -5.02
CA ASN A 330 3.97 2.81 -5.95
C ASN A 330 4.58 2.36 -7.28
N THR A 331 5.51 3.13 -7.85
CA THR A 331 6.25 2.80 -9.08
C THR A 331 7.12 1.55 -8.90
N TRP A 332 7.83 1.43 -7.76
CA TRP A 332 8.64 0.24 -7.50
C TRP A 332 7.77 -1.01 -7.40
N ILE A 333 6.68 -0.97 -6.61
CA ILE A 333 5.69 -2.07 -6.55
C ILE A 333 5.17 -2.36 -7.96
N GLY A 334 4.61 -1.35 -8.62
CA GLY A 334 4.08 -1.32 -9.99
C GLY A 334 3.37 -2.61 -10.36
N GLY A 335 2.19 -2.82 -9.76
CA GLY A 335 1.28 -3.94 -10.00
C GLY A 335 1.64 -5.29 -9.36
N ARG A 336 2.91 -5.49 -8.96
CA ARG A 336 3.41 -6.81 -8.54
C ARG A 336 2.83 -7.30 -7.21
N ASN A 337 2.69 -8.63 -7.09
CA ASN A 337 2.31 -9.31 -5.85
C ASN A 337 3.49 -9.44 -4.86
N TYR A 338 3.21 -9.77 -3.60
CA TYR A 338 4.26 -9.94 -2.60
C TYR A 338 5.36 -10.95 -2.99
N PRO A 339 5.06 -12.17 -3.51
CA PRO A 339 6.09 -13.09 -3.98
C PRO A 339 7.13 -12.46 -4.93
N ALA A 340 6.71 -11.65 -5.90
CA ALA A 340 7.61 -10.96 -6.82
C ALA A 340 8.43 -9.84 -6.15
N LEU A 341 7.92 -9.21 -5.08
CA LEU A 341 8.68 -8.25 -4.27
C LEU A 341 9.69 -8.94 -3.33
N PHE A 342 9.34 -10.12 -2.80
CA PHE A 342 10.26 -10.95 -2.02
C PHE A 342 11.38 -11.53 -2.89
N GLU A 343 11.09 -11.92 -4.15
CA GLU A 343 12.09 -12.32 -5.13
C GLU A 343 13.15 -11.22 -5.34
N GLU A 344 12.73 -9.97 -5.58
CA GLU A 344 13.67 -8.85 -5.74
C GLU A 344 14.46 -8.51 -4.46
N ALA A 345 13.82 -8.63 -3.29
CA ALA A 345 14.45 -8.25 -2.01
C ALA A 345 15.34 -9.34 -1.38
N PHE A 346 15.08 -10.62 -1.66
CA PHE A 346 15.71 -11.77 -1.01
C PHE A 346 16.25 -12.84 -1.98
N GLY A 347 16.01 -12.73 -3.30
CA GLY A 347 16.38 -13.76 -4.29
C GLY A 347 15.59 -15.06 -4.16
N SER A 348 14.35 -14.97 -3.67
CA SER A 348 13.43 -16.11 -3.53
C SER A 348 12.00 -15.60 -3.28
N PRO A 349 10.96 -16.22 -3.86
CA PRO A 349 9.60 -15.70 -3.81
C PRO A 349 8.86 -16.06 -2.52
N ASP A 350 9.45 -16.91 -1.66
CA ASP A 350 8.77 -17.41 -0.47
C ASP A 350 8.57 -16.28 0.55
N VAL A 351 7.30 -16.04 0.88
CA VAL A 351 6.90 -15.12 1.95
C VAL A 351 6.98 -15.88 3.26
N THR A 352 8.02 -15.60 4.07
CA THR A 352 8.25 -16.28 5.35
C THR A 352 8.23 -15.30 6.53
N ALA A 353 7.96 -15.81 7.74
CA ALA A 353 7.98 -15.02 8.97
C ALA A 353 9.31 -14.28 9.19
N ALA A 354 10.43 -14.98 8.98
CA ALA A 354 11.76 -14.39 9.06
C ALA A 354 11.99 -13.28 8.01
N ARG A 355 11.56 -13.47 6.76
CA ARG A 355 11.72 -12.47 5.71
C ARG A 355 10.80 -11.25 5.89
N ILE A 356 9.58 -11.44 6.39
CA ILE A 356 8.70 -10.33 6.80
C ILE A 356 9.38 -9.48 7.87
N ALA A 357 9.85 -10.10 8.96
CA ALA A 357 10.54 -9.39 10.05
C ALA A 357 11.84 -8.71 9.57
N MET A 358 12.65 -9.39 8.74
CA MET A 358 13.87 -8.81 8.16
C MET A 358 13.59 -7.64 7.21
N ALA A 359 12.52 -7.67 6.42
CA ALA A 359 12.14 -6.57 5.56
C ALA A 359 11.69 -5.35 6.38
N ILE A 360 10.75 -5.54 7.32
CA ILE A 360 10.26 -4.48 8.22
C ILE A 360 11.44 -3.83 8.97
N ALA A 361 12.29 -4.64 9.59
CA ALA A 361 13.50 -4.16 10.27
C ALA A 361 14.48 -3.42 9.33
N THR A 362 14.56 -3.80 8.06
CA THR A 362 15.39 -3.06 7.08
C THR A 362 14.83 -1.66 6.83
N HIS A 363 13.50 -1.53 6.73
CA HIS A 363 12.84 -0.21 6.63
C HIS A 363 13.04 0.62 7.89
N GLU A 364 12.77 0.08 9.08
CA GLU A 364 12.96 0.82 10.34
C GLU A 364 14.41 1.33 10.51
N ARG A 365 15.39 0.57 9.99
CA ARG A 365 16.82 0.93 10.00
C ARG A 365 17.17 2.11 9.08
N THR A 366 16.31 2.50 8.12
CA THR A 366 16.50 3.73 7.32
C THR A 366 15.87 4.97 7.97
N LEU A 367 15.21 4.85 9.12
CA LEU A 367 14.45 5.92 9.77
C LEU A 367 15.22 6.54 10.94
N PHE A 368 16.39 7.08 10.64
CA PHE A 368 17.23 7.84 11.57
C PHE A 368 17.10 9.35 11.29
N SER A 369 16.80 10.13 12.33
CA SER A 369 16.47 11.55 12.22
C SER A 369 17.70 12.41 12.60
N ASP A 370 18.52 12.73 11.61
CA ASP A 370 19.86 13.31 11.74
C ASP A 370 19.98 14.79 11.30
N ASN A 371 18.86 15.50 11.04
CA ASN A 371 18.86 16.91 10.64
C ASN A 371 18.00 17.79 11.58
N THR A 372 18.30 17.71 12.88
CA THR A 372 17.73 18.60 13.91
C THR A 372 18.58 19.87 14.09
N PRO A 373 18.07 20.95 14.70
CA PRO A 373 18.92 22.09 15.09
C PRO A 373 20.05 21.70 16.06
N PHE A 374 19.87 20.67 16.89
CA PHE A 374 20.92 20.09 17.73
C PHE A 374 22.03 19.43 16.90
N ASP A 375 21.71 18.71 15.82
CA ASP A 375 22.70 18.15 14.90
C ASP A 375 23.50 19.22 14.16
N ARG A 376 22.84 20.32 13.78
CA ARG A 376 23.48 21.46 13.10
C ARG A 376 24.42 22.21 14.05
N GLU A 377 24.02 22.42 15.30
CA GLU A 377 24.89 23.00 16.33
C GLU A 377 26.08 22.08 16.65
N ALA A 378 25.85 20.76 16.74
CA ALA A 378 26.88 19.73 16.85
C ALA A 378 27.79 19.62 15.60
N GLN A 379 27.53 20.41 14.57
CA GLN A 379 28.32 20.53 13.35
C GLN A 379 28.86 21.95 13.12
N GLY A 380 28.58 22.89 14.03
CA GLY A 380 29.14 24.24 14.02
C GLY A 380 28.32 25.27 13.26
N VAL A 381 27.09 24.91 12.91
CA VAL A 381 26.08 25.83 12.37
C VAL A 381 25.24 26.31 13.55
N SER A 382 25.30 27.60 13.87
CA SER A 382 24.51 28.20 14.96
C SER A 382 23.02 28.10 14.62
N ALA A 383 22.32 27.18 15.30
CA ALA A 383 20.95 26.79 14.98
C ALA A 383 20.00 26.84 16.19
N MET A 384 20.54 27.00 17.40
CA MET A 384 19.78 27.20 18.64
C MET A 384 19.77 28.67 19.12
N THR A 385 18.67 29.05 19.77
CA THR A 385 18.47 30.33 20.45
C THR A 385 19.13 30.34 21.84
N ALA A 386 19.26 31.52 22.45
CA ALA A 386 19.84 31.67 23.78
C ALA A 386 19.08 30.88 24.88
N SER A 387 17.75 30.78 24.80
CA SER A 387 16.92 30.00 25.75
C SER A 387 17.12 28.49 25.56
N GLU A 388 17.24 28.00 24.32
CA GLU A 388 17.53 26.58 24.05
C GLU A 388 18.96 26.21 24.47
N ILE A 389 19.92 27.13 24.32
CA ILE A 389 21.29 26.96 24.84
C ILE A 389 21.31 26.96 26.38
N SER A 390 20.53 27.83 27.03
CA SER A 390 20.30 27.82 28.49
C SER A 390 19.74 26.46 28.94
N GLY A 391 18.69 25.97 28.26
CA GLY A 391 18.08 24.66 28.52
C GLY A 391 19.04 23.48 28.36
N ARG A 392 19.89 23.51 27.33
CA ARG A 392 20.96 22.51 27.14
C ARG A 392 21.96 22.52 28.29
N ASN A 393 22.32 23.69 28.80
CA ASN A 393 23.25 23.79 29.92
C ASN A 393 22.59 23.24 31.20
N ILE A 394 21.32 23.60 31.48
CA ILE A 394 20.54 23.04 32.59
C ILE A 394 20.44 21.51 32.49
N PHE A 395 20.22 20.96 31.29
CA PHE A 395 20.20 19.50 31.07
C PHE A 395 21.52 18.81 31.45
N LEU A 396 22.66 19.47 31.22
CA LEU A 396 23.98 18.97 31.60
C LEU A 396 24.24 19.14 33.11
N ASP A 397 23.95 20.33 33.66
CA ASP A 397 24.18 20.69 35.07
C ASP A 397 23.31 19.85 36.02
N GLN A 398 22.08 19.52 35.62
CA GLN A 398 21.17 18.62 36.35
C GLN A 398 21.44 17.13 36.07
N GLN A 399 22.54 16.80 35.38
CA GLN A 399 23.02 15.44 35.14
C GLN A 399 22.06 14.55 34.33
N CYS A 400 21.12 15.14 33.56
CA CYS A 400 20.20 14.38 32.70
C CYS A 400 20.97 13.49 31.70
N ALA A 401 22.13 13.96 31.25
CA ALA A 401 23.04 13.24 30.36
C ALA A 401 23.59 11.92 30.93
N ASN A 402 23.53 11.66 32.25
CA ASN A 402 23.96 10.37 32.82
C ASN A 402 23.09 9.20 32.31
N CYS A 403 21.80 9.46 32.03
CA CYS A 403 20.90 8.52 31.39
C CYS A 403 20.72 8.88 29.91
N HIS A 404 20.50 10.15 29.61
CA HIS A 404 20.21 10.65 28.27
C HIS A 404 21.48 11.10 27.53
N ASP A 405 22.40 10.14 27.33
CA ASP A 405 23.75 10.35 26.79
C ASP A 405 23.84 10.29 25.24
N GLY A 406 24.91 10.84 24.70
CA GLY A 406 25.35 10.68 23.31
C GLY A 406 24.41 11.27 22.26
N ALA A 407 24.64 10.92 20.99
CA ALA A 407 23.92 11.48 19.85
C ALA A 407 22.39 11.24 19.90
N LEU A 408 21.91 10.24 20.64
CA LEU A 408 20.49 9.90 20.76
C LEU A 408 19.82 10.51 22.00
N LEU A 409 20.61 11.10 22.89
CA LEU A 409 20.21 11.44 24.25
C LEU A 409 19.57 10.23 24.94
N SER A 410 20.27 9.08 24.87
CA SER A 410 19.91 7.81 25.53
C SER A 410 21.12 6.87 25.56
N ASN A 411 21.48 6.43 26.76
CA ASN A 411 22.43 5.34 27.01
C ASN A 411 21.81 3.95 26.82
N HIS A 412 20.53 3.87 26.44
CA HIS A 412 19.69 2.65 26.36
C HIS A 412 19.65 1.77 27.63
N SER A 413 20.15 2.23 28.77
CA SER A 413 20.13 1.49 30.03
C SER A 413 18.73 1.45 30.64
N PHE A 414 18.55 0.65 31.69
CA PHE A 414 17.25 0.43 32.32
C PHE A 414 17.23 1.03 33.73
N HIS A 415 16.26 1.89 34.00
CA HIS A 415 16.16 2.63 35.26
C HIS A 415 14.72 2.60 35.79
N ASN A 416 14.57 2.57 37.12
CA ASN A 416 13.33 2.92 37.79
C ASN A 416 13.45 4.40 38.20
N ILE A 417 12.47 5.21 37.80
CA ILE A 417 12.43 6.65 38.05
C ILE A 417 11.18 7.09 38.82
N GLY A 418 10.37 6.14 39.31
CA GLY A 418 9.18 6.47 40.12
C GLY A 418 7.98 7.02 39.35
N VAL A 419 7.71 6.53 38.12
CA VAL A 419 6.52 6.94 37.33
C VAL A 419 5.22 6.35 37.87
N ARG A 420 5.28 5.10 38.37
CA ARG A 420 4.18 4.32 38.95
C ARG A 420 4.72 3.28 39.95
N PRO A 421 3.89 2.70 40.83
CA PRO A 421 4.28 1.58 41.69
C PRO A 421 4.79 0.35 40.90
N GLN A 422 5.90 -0.24 41.34
CA GLN A 422 6.53 -1.38 40.66
C GLN A 422 5.62 -2.62 40.55
N ALA A 423 4.68 -2.78 41.49
CA ALA A 423 3.75 -3.91 41.49
C ALA A 423 2.73 -3.87 40.33
N GLU A 424 2.48 -2.69 39.75
CA GLU A 424 1.55 -2.49 38.65
C GLU A 424 2.15 -2.86 37.28
N ASP A 425 3.45 -2.62 37.10
CA ASP A 425 4.20 -3.09 35.93
C ASP A 425 5.63 -3.44 36.35
N GLN A 426 5.97 -4.73 36.25
CA GLN A 426 7.27 -5.23 36.68
C GLN A 426 8.43 -4.73 35.80
N GLY A 427 8.16 -4.15 34.63
CA GLY A 427 9.17 -3.65 33.70
C GLY A 427 10.13 -4.75 33.27
N ARG A 428 11.43 -4.44 33.30
CA ARG A 428 12.51 -5.34 32.90
C ARG A 428 12.56 -6.66 33.67
N ARG A 429 12.16 -6.70 34.94
CA ARG A 429 12.12 -7.93 35.74
C ARG A 429 11.26 -9.03 35.11
N ALA A 430 10.22 -8.68 34.35
CA ALA A 430 9.42 -9.67 33.61
C ALA A 430 10.21 -10.39 32.48
N VAL A 431 11.37 -9.86 32.10
CA VAL A 431 12.28 -10.41 31.08
C VAL A 431 13.47 -11.12 31.74
N THR A 432 14.07 -10.52 32.77
CA THR A 432 15.31 -11.01 33.40
C THR A 432 15.10 -11.91 34.60
N ASN A 433 13.92 -11.87 35.24
CA ASN A 433 13.62 -12.42 36.56
C ASN A 433 14.47 -11.84 37.72
N ASP A 434 15.31 -10.83 37.46
CA ASP A 434 16.16 -10.20 38.47
C ASP A 434 15.33 -9.26 39.39
N PRO A 435 15.37 -9.42 40.73
CA PRO A 435 14.74 -8.48 41.65
C PRO A 435 15.19 -7.02 41.48
N ASP A 436 16.45 -6.76 41.11
CA ASP A 436 16.97 -5.39 40.96
C ASP A 436 16.41 -4.68 39.72
N ASP A 437 15.93 -5.44 38.74
CA ASP A 437 15.27 -4.94 37.52
C ASP A 437 13.77 -4.59 37.72
N PHE A 438 13.25 -4.68 38.95
CA PHE A 438 11.82 -4.46 39.21
C PHE A 438 11.39 -3.02 38.92
N GLY A 439 10.40 -2.85 38.04
CA GLY A 439 9.92 -1.53 37.60
C GLY A 439 10.95 -0.73 36.79
N ARG A 440 12.05 -1.35 36.34
CA ARG A 440 13.03 -0.68 35.48
C ARG A 440 12.57 -0.68 34.03
N PHE A 441 12.70 0.45 33.36
CA PHE A 441 12.38 0.64 31.94
C PHE A 441 13.53 1.28 31.19
N LYS A 442 13.61 1.00 29.89
CA LYS A 442 14.67 1.49 29.02
C LYS A 442 14.61 3.01 28.89
N THR A 443 15.75 3.68 29.01
CA THR A 443 15.89 5.10 28.68
C THR A 443 15.49 5.33 27.21
N PRO A 444 14.41 6.07 26.92
CA PRO A 444 14.03 6.36 25.53
C PRO A 444 14.97 7.41 24.93
N ASN A 445 15.22 7.35 23.61
CA ASN A 445 15.85 8.46 22.90
C ASN A 445 14.96 9.72 22.98
N LEU A 446 15.57 10.90 23.04
CA LEU A 446 14.83 12.18 23.14
C LEU A 446 14.62 12.90 21.80
N ARG A 447 15.13 12.33 20.71
CA ARG A 447 14.88 12.88 19.36
C ARG A 447 13.38 12.84 19.04
N ASN A 448 12.89 13.92 18.44
CA ASN A 448 11.49 14.18 18.11
C ASN A 448 10.52 14.08 19.31
N ILE A 449 10.98 14.28 20.55
CA ILE A 449 10.13 14.15 21.74
C ILE A 449 8.98 15.17 21.76
N GLU A 450 9.16 16.36 21.18
CA GLU A 450 8.10 17.37 21.01
C GLU A 450 6.82 16.80 20.38
N LEU A 451 6.96 15.90 19.41
CA LEU A 451 5.88 15.33 18.62
C LEU A 451 5.21 14.11 19.29
N ARG A 452 5.80 13.58 20.38
CA ARG A 452 5.60 12.18 20.83
C ARG A 452 4.61 12.00 22.00
N GLY A 453 3.84 13.03 22.35
CA GLY A 453 2.93 12.97 23.48
C GLY A 453 1.85 11.86 23.38
N PRO A 454 1.27 11.42 24.51
CA PRO A 454 1.76 11.60 25.88
C PRO A 454 3.01 10.74 26.21
N PHE A 455 3.62 10.97 27.38
CA PHE A 455 4.96 10.51 27.73
C PHE A 455 5.00 9.41 28.81
N MET A 456 6.18 8.80 28.96
CA MET A 456 6.48 7.60 29.77
C MET A 456 5.85 6.31 29.24
N HIS A 457 6.24 5.17 29.82
CA HIS A 457 5.79 3.84 29.39
C HIS A 457 4.26 3.63 29.54
N ASN A 458 3.58 4.45 30.33
CA ASN A 458 2.13 4.43 30.55
C ASN A 458 1.37 5.62 29.94
N GLY A 459 2.05 6.57 29.27
CA GLY A 459 1.42 7.75 28.67
C GLY A 459 0.82 8.74 29.69
N ARG A 460 1.29 8.77 30.94
CA ARG A 460 0.66 9.53 32.04
C ARG A 460 0.81 11.05 31.94
N PHE A 461 1.84 11.55 31.26
CA PHE A 461 2.12 12.99 31.15
C PHE A 461 1.77 13.51 29.75
N ALA A 462 1.00 14.58 29.64
CA ALA A 462 0.49 15.06 28.35
C ALA A 462 1.52 15.90 27.59
N THR A 463 2.34 16.67 28.31
CA THR A 463 3.27 17.67 27.76
C THR A 463 4.72 17.41 28.19
N VAL A 464 5.68 18.02 27.48
CA VAL A 464 7.10 18.01 27.90
C VAL A 464 7.26 18.77 29.22
N GLU A 465 6.47 19.82 29.43
CA GLU A 465 6.38 20.56 30.69
C GLU A 465 6.01 19.67 31.88
N ASP A 466 5.01 18.79 31.74
CA ASP A 466 4.63 17.81 32.77
C ASP A 466 5.79 16.87 33.13
N VAL A 467 6.60 16.49 32.13
CA VAL A 467 7.80 15.65 32.30
C VAL A 467 8.91 16.41 33.02
N VAL A 468 9.14 17.68 32.69
CA VAL A 468 10.09 18.55 33.41
C VAL A 468 9.65 18.72 34.86
N ASP A 469 8.36 18.94 35.11
CA ASP A 469 7.81 19.05 36.47
C ASP A 469 7.84 17.72 37.24
N PHE A 470 7.83 16.57 36.57
CA PHE A 470 8.03 15.26 37.19
C PHE A 470 9.45 15.05 37.69
N TYR A 471 10.46 15.36 36.88
CA TYR A 471 11.84 15.29 37.33
C TYR A 471 12.15 16.38 38.37
N ASN A 472 11.61 17.59 38.22
CA ASN A 472 11.87 18.69 39.15
C ASN A 472 11.41 18.41 40.60
N ARG A 473 10.38 17.56 40.79
CA ARG A 473 9.91 17.11 42.11
C ARG A 473 10.52 15.78 42.59
N GLY A 474 11.38 15.15 41.79
CA GLY A 474 12.10 13.93 42.16
C GLY A 474 11.33 12.62 41.96
N GLY A 475 10.39 12.57 41.00
CA GLY A 475 9.51 11.41 40.78
C GLY A 475 8.25 11.43 41.65
N ASP A 476 7.34 10.47 41.40
CA ASP A 476 6.03 10.40 42.08
C ASP A 476 5.92 9.20 43.05
N PHE A 477 6.71 8.16 42.84
CA PHE A 477 6.67 6.91 43.62
C PHE A 477 8.07 6.46 44.02
N ASP A 478 8.24 6.14 45.31
CA ASP A 478 9.51 5.73 45.89
C ASP A 478 9.71 4.20 45.85
N ALA A 479 10.95 3.74 45.71
CA ALA A 479 11.34 2.33 45.72
C ALA A 479 12.85 2.16 45.91
N SER A 480 13.26 1.09 46.60
CA SER A 480 14.66 0.87 47.02
C SER A 480 15.69 0.66 45.89
N ASN A 481 15.24 0.51 44.63
CA ASN A 481 16.12 0.39 43.45
C ASN A 481 16.14 1.64 42.55
N ILE A 482 15.56 2.76 43.03
CA ILE A 482 15.70 4.09 42.43
C ILE A 482 17.04 4.70 42.86
N ASP A 483 17.75 5.30 41.90
CA ASP A 483 18.98 6.03 42.19
C ASP A 483 18.65 7.48 42.61
N HIS A 484 18.51 7.70 43.92
CA HIS A 484 18.24 9.02 44.49
C HIS A 484 19.41 10.02 44.37
N SER A 485 20.59 9.59 43.92
CA SER A 485 21.66 10.53 43.54
C SER A 485 21.35 11.23 42.21
N LEU A 486 20.47 10.64 41.38
CA LEU A 486 20.01 11.17 40.10
C LEU A 486 18.55 11.66 40.20
N ILE A 487 17.64 10.80 40.67
CA ILE A 487 16.21 11.08 40.79
C ILE A 487 15.92 11.75 42.15
N ARG A 488 15.87 13.09 42.13
CA ARG A 488 15.73 13.96 43.31
C ARG A 488 15.05 15.28 42.95
N PRO A 489 14.48 16.04 43.91
CA PRO A 489 14.00 17.38 43.64
C PRO A 489 15.13 18.28 43.11
N LEU A 490 14.93 18.88 41.94
CA LEU A 490 15.94 19.71 41.25
C LEU A 490 15.85 21.19 41.66
N ASN A 491 14.70 21.62 42.18
CA ASN A 491 14.41 23.00 42.62
C ASN A 491 14.58 24.07 41.52
N LEU A 492 14.34 23.70 40.26
CA LEU A 492 14.39 24.61 39.11
C LEU A 492 13.33 25.70 39.22
N THR A 493 13.74 26.94 38.91
CA THR A 493 12.85 28.09 38.77
C THR A 493 11.93 27.95 37.56
N GLY A 494 10.88 28.78 37.50
CA GLY A 494 9.96 28.80 36.36
C GLY A 494 10.65 29.05 35.01
N GLN A 495 11.70 29.88 34.99
CA GLN A 495 12.47 30.15 33.77
C GLN A 495 13.35 28.96 33.38
N GLU A 496 14.06 28.34 34.33
CA GLU A 496 14.91 27.18 34.06
C GLU A 496 14.10 25.98 33.54
N LYS A 497 12.89 25.76 34.07
CA LYS A 497 11.96 24.77 33.52
C LYS A 497 11.53 25.09 32.09
N ALA A 498 11.26 26.36 31.78
CA ALA A 498 10.87 26.79 30.44
C ALA A 498 12.02 26.66 29.44
N ASP A 499 13.24 27.05 29.83
CA ASP A 499 14.45 26.89 29.03
C ASP A 499 14.75 25.41 28.76
N LEU A 500 14.67 24.54 29.78
CA LEU A 500 14.84 23.10 29.63
C LEU A 500 13.78 22.48 28.69
N ALA A 501 12.52 22.88 28.83
CA ALA A 501 11.45 22.46 27.91
C ALA A 501 11.69 22.98 26.48
N ALA A 502 12.20 24.20 26.30
CA ALA A 502 12.58 24.73 24.99
C ALA A 502 13.72 23.92 24.35
N PHE A 503 14.74 23.53 25.11
CA PHE A 503 15.81 22.65 24.62
C PHE A 503 15.29 21.28 24.17
N LEU A 504 14.38 20.67 24.94
CA LEU A 504 13.82 19.36 24.62
C LEU A 504 12.86 19.38 23.41
N LYS A 505 12.38 20.55 22.99
CA LYS A 505 11.42 20.70 21.89
C LYS A 505 12.13 20.87 20.54
N ARG A 506 11.95 22.02 19.89
CA ARG A 506 12.44 22.34 18.53
C ARG A 506 13.90 21.89 18.28
N PRO A 507 14.87 22.02 19.20
CA PRO A 507 16.24 21.57 18.94
C PRO A 507 16.40 20.08 18.67
N LEU A 508 15.51 19.24 19.19
CA LEU A 508 15.55 17.78 19.02
C LEU A 508 14.57 17.28 17.94
N THR A 509 13.82 18.16 17.29
CA THR A 509 12.81 17.84 16.27
C THR A 509 13.40 17.95 14.86
N ASP A 510 13.30 16.88 14.06
CA ASP A 510 13.68 16.85 12.65
C ASP A 510 12.49 17.27 11.78
N LEU A 511 12.68 18.27 10.93
CA LEU A 511 11.59 18.83 10.12
C LEU A 511 11.07 17.84 9.08
N ARG A 512 11.88 16.87 8.64
CA ARG A 512 11.45 15.80 7.73
C ARG A 512 10.51 14.82 8.42
N VAL A 513 10.76 14.53 9.71
CA VAL A 513 9.88 13.72 10.55
C VAL A 513 8.54 14.41 10.78
N GLN A 514 8.57 15.70 11.14
CA GLN A 514 7.37 16.49 11.40
C GLN A 514 6.45 16.60 10.17
N ASN A 515 7.03 16.77 8.98
CA ASN A 515 6.31 17.01 7.73
C ASN A 515 6.13 15.74 6.86
N GLU A 516 6.46 14.56 7.38
CA GLU A 516 6.42 13.28 6.64
C GLU A 516 7.15 13.33 5.29
N LEU A 517 8.33 13.96 5.25
CA LEU A 517 9.20 14.04 4.06
C LEU A 517 10.14 12.82 4.00
N PRO A 518 10.60 12.39 2.81
CA PRO A 518 11.51 11.26 2.67
C PRO A 518 12.75 11.35 3.58
N PRO A 519 13.18 10.24 4.23
CA PRO A 519 12.65 8.87 4.13
C PRO A 519 11.41 8.57 4.99
N PHE A 520 10.86 9.58 5.68
CA PHE A 520 9.71 9.47 6.60
C PHE A 520 8.35 9.67 5.92
N ASP A 521 8.32 9.76 4.59
CA ASP A 521 7.09 9.75 3.79
C ASP A 521 6.37 8.39 3.92
N ARG A 522 5.03 8.41 3.81
CA ARG A 522 4.20 7.23 4.07
C ARG A 522 2.92 7.21 3.22
N PRO A 523 2.35 6.01 2.95
CA PRO A 523 0.95 5.88 2.57
C PRO A 523 0.01 6.39 3.67
N LYS A 524 -1.23 6.69 3.28
CA LYS A 524 -2.36 6.86 4.20
C LYS A 524 -3.16 5.56 4.30
N LEU A 525 -3.61 5.24 5.51
CA LEU A 525 -4.23 3.96 5.85
C LEU A 525 -5.73 3.94 5.56
N PHE A 526 -6.33 2.76 5.34
CA PHE A 526 -7.79 2.64 5.20
C PHE A 526 -8.49 3.20 6.45
N THR A 527 -7.96 2.98 7.64
CA THR A 527 -8.50 3.54 8.90
C THR A 527 -8.37 5.07 9.04
N GLU A 528 -7.60 5.74 8.17
CA GLU A 528 -7.53 7.21 8.05
C GLU A 528 -8.48 7.77 6.97
N SER A 529 -9.18 6.89 6.23
CA SER A 529 -10.02 7.26 5.08
C SER A 529 -11.51 7.40 5.40
N ASN A 530 -12.26 7.97 4.47
CA ASN A 530 -13.73 7.96 4.46
C ASN A 530 -14.35 6.61 4.02
N ARG A 531 -13.54 5.57 3.75
CA ARG A 531 -14.00 4.23 3.36
C ARG A 531 -14.39 3.36 4.55
N VAL A 532 -14.00 3.76 5.78
CA VAL A 532 -14.41 3.09 7.02
C VAL A 532 -15.93 3.14 7.16
N PRO A 533 -16.63 2.04 7.49
CA PRO A 533 -18.08 2.06 7.65
C PRO A 533 -18.56 3.12 8.64
N VAL A 534 -19.55 3.91 8.25
CA VAL A 534 -20.07 5.06 9.02
C VAL A 534 -21.34 4.65 9.74
N VAL A 535 -21.33 4.70 11.08
CA VAL A 535 -22.53 4.50 11.91
C VAL A 535 -23.23 5.83 12.14
N SER A 536 -24.53 5.92 11.83
CA SER A 536 -25.28 7.18 11.92
C SER A 536 -26.79 6.98 12.20
N GLY A 537 -27.48 8.10 12.44
CA GLY A 537 -28.93 8.12 12.69
C GLY A 537 -29.34 7.49 14.02
N THR A 538 -30.65 7.33 14.20
CA THR A 538 -31.25 6.73 15.41
C THR A 538 -31.69 5.29 15.17
N GLY A 539 -31.68 4.49 16.23
CA GLY A 539 -32.31 3.17 16.28
C GLY A 539 -33.70 3.21 16.90
N ARG A 540 -34.21 2.04 17.28
CA ARG A 540 -35.41 1.86 18.12
C ARG A 540 -35.00 1.21 19.44
N THR A 541 -35.40 1.83 20.53
CA THR A 541 -35.18 1.35 21.90
C THR A 541 -35.98 0.07 22.19
N GLY A 542 -35.35 -0.86 22.91
CA GLY A 542 -36.01 -2.03 23.50
C GLY A 542 -36.45 -1.82 24.95
N THR A 543 -36.57 -2.94 25.67
CA THR A 543 -36.80 -2.96 27.11
C THR A 543 -35.78 -2.07 27.83
N GLY A 544 -36.23 -1.33 28.84
CA GLY A 544 -35.39 -0.39 29.59
C GLY A 544 -34.97 0.87 28.81
N GLY A 545 -35.49 1.10 27.60
CA GLY A 545 -35.14 2.27 26.79
C GLY A 545 -33.77 2.18 26.11
N ILE A 546 -33.18 0.98 26.03
CA ILE A 546 -31.83 0.78 25.49
C ILE A 546 -31.90 0.54 23.97
N THR A 547 -31.07 1.24 23.20
CA THR A 547 -30.91 1.00 21.75
C THR A 547 -29.72 0.08 21.50
N PRO A 548 -29.88 -1.05 20.77
CA PRO A 548 -28.76 -1.89 20.35
C PRO A 548 -27.74 -1.06 19.55
N THR A 549 -26.45 -1.21 19.84
CA THR A 549 -25.38 -0.42 19.20
C THR A 549 -24.56 -1.29 18.27
N VAL A 550 -24.46 -0.89 17.01
CA VAL A 550 -23.72 -1.60 15.95
C VAL A 550 -22.24 -1.24 15.93
N THR A 551 -21.39 -2.21 15.57
CA THR A 551 -19.95 -2.02 15.33
C THR A 551 -19.59 -2.60 13.97
N ALA A 552 -19.07 -1.79 13.06
CA ALA A 552 -18.49 -2.22 11.79
C ALA A 552 -17.30 -1.31 11.48
N ILE A 553 -16.09 -1.87 11.39
CA ILE A 553 -14.85 -1.10 11.17
C ILE A 553 -13.90 -1.73 10.15
N GLU A 554 -14.17 -2.96 9.69
CA GLU A 554 -13.31 -3.67 8.75
C GLU A 554 -13.50 -3.15 7.31
N PRO A 555 -12.51 -3.32 6.42
CA PRO A 555 -12.61 -2.82 5.06
C PRO A 555 -13.62 -3.61 4.21
N PRO A 556 -14.61 -2.96 3.59
CA PRO A 556 -15.45 -3.55 2.54
C PRO A 556 -14.69 -3.67 1.20
N LEU A 557 -13.46 -4.19 1.22
CA LEU A 557 -12.67 -4.45 0.03
C LEU A 557 -13.32 -5.61 -0.77
N VAL A 558 -13.44 -5.46 -2.09
CA VAL A 558 -13.91 -6.52 -3.00
C VAL A 558 -13.08 -7.81 -2.81
N GLY A 559 -13.76 -8.96 -2.76
CA GLY A 559 -13.11 -10.25 -2.49
C GLY A 559 -12.61 -10.45 -1.05
N ASN A 560 -12.82 -9.51 -0.12
CA ASN A 560 -12.46 -9.70 1.29
C ASN A 560 -13.24 -10.88 1.91
N PRO A 561 -12.59 -11.98 2.34
CA PRO A 561 -13.29 -13.16 2.89
C PRO A 561 -13.89 -12.95 4.29
N SER A 562 -13.62 -11.81 4.94
CA SER A 562 -14.11 -11.51 6.28
C SER A 562 -14.22 -10.00 6.49
N PHE A 563 -15.48 -9.57 6.61
CA PHE A 563 -15.96 -8.25 7.00
C PHE A 563 -16.90 -8.44 8.20
N ALA A 564 -16.39 -8.15 9.39
CA ALA A 564 -17.10 -8.36 10.65
C ALA A 564 -18.09 -7.22 10.98
N VAL A 565 -19.31 -7.60 11.38
CA VAL A 565 -20.34 -6.69 11.89
C VAL A 565 -20.84 -7.20 13.24
N GLY A 566 -20.67 -6.39 14.28
CA GLY A 566 -21.12 -6.67 15.65
C GLY A 566 -22.36 -5.87 16.06
N VAL A 567 -23.07 -6.36 17.07
CA VAL A 567 -24.09 -5.64 17.83
C VAL A 567 -23.88 -5.84 19.32
N THR A 568 -24.14 -4.79 20.10
CA THR A 568 -24.06 -4.74 21.55
C THR A 568 -25.32 -4.07 22.10
N SER A 569 -25.47 -3.98 23.43
CA SER A 569 -26.61 -3.28 24.06
C SER A 569 -28.00 -3.86 23.71
N GLY A 570 -28.05 -5.11 23.26
CA GLY A 570 -29.30 -5.83 22.98
C GLY A 570 -29.90 -6.49 24.23
N LEU A 571 -31.01 -7.20 24.04
CA LEU A 571 -31.52 -8.15 25.04
C LEU A 571 -30.68 -9.44 24.99
N GLY A 572 -30.06 -9.84 26.10
CA GLY A 572 -29.24 -11.06 26.16
C GLY A 572 -30.06 -12.33 25.91
N ALA A 573 -29.44 -13.33 25.27
CA ALA A 573 -30.07 -14.57 24.79
C ALA A 573 -31.20 -14.39 23.75
N ALA A 574 -31.46 -13.18 23.27
CA ALA A 574 -32.49 -12.93 22.25
C ALA A 574 -32.02 -13.32 20.83
N PRO A 575 -32.93 -13.81 19.97
CA PRO A 575 -32.69 -13.88 18.53
C PRO A 575 -32.51 -12.47 17.94
N ALA A 576 -31.47 -12.29 17.13
CA ALA A 576 -31.20 -11.05 16.40
C ALA A 576 -30.97 -11.34 14.91
N VAL A 577 -31.30 -10.37 14.05
CA VAL A 577 -31.13 -10.45 12.60
C VAL A 577 -30.38 -9.22 12.12
N LEU A 578 -29.25 -9.42 11.45
CA LEU A 578 -28.61 -8.40 10.62
C LEU A 578 -29.29 -8.40 9.25
N VAL A 579 -29.70 -7.23 8.78
CA VAL A 579 -30.13 -7.00 7.38
C VAL A 579 -29.20 -5.96 6.77
N ILE A 580 -28.64 -6.25 5.59
CA ILE A 580 -27.86 -5.32 4.76
C ILE A 580 -28.51 -5.23 3.37
N ASN A 581 -28.77 -4.01 2.92
CA ASN A 581 -29.55 -3.71 1.73
C ASN A 581 -28.98 -2.47 1.00
N SER A 582 -29.33 -2.26 -0.28
CA SER A 582 -28.88 -1.12 -1.10
C SER A 582 -29.49 0.23 -0.70
N THR A 583 -30.46 0.21 0.21
CA THR A 583 -31.10 1.36 0.86
C THR A 583 -31.27 1.05 2.34
N ASP A 584 -31.38 2.07 3.21
CA ASP A 584 -31.55 1.86 4.66
C ASP A 584 -32.73 0.90 4.94
N PRO A 585 -32.51 -0.27 5.56
CA PRO A 585 -33.56 -1.20 5.98
C PRO A 585 -34.61 -0.56 6.91
N GLY A 586 -34.26 0.53 7.57
CA GLY A 586 -35.16 1.38 8.34
C GLY A 586 -35.66 0.77 9.65
N VAL A 587 -36.62 1.45 10.28
CA VAL A 587 -37.23 1.07 11.56
C VAL A 587 -38.73 0.78 11.39
N GLY A 588 -39.08 -0.03 10.39
CA GLY A 588 -40.46 -0.40 10.04
C GLY A 588 -41.19 -1.26 11.09
N ALA A 589 -42.47 -1.55 10.84
CA ALA A 589 -43.29 -2.39 11.73
C ALA A 589 -42.88 -3.87 11.74
N THR A 590 -42.13 -4.33 10.74
CA THR A 590 -41.63 -5.70 10.60
C THR A 590 -40.12 -5.70 10.33
N ILE A 591 -39.46 -6.81 10.63
CA ILE A 591 -38.08 -7.06 10.18
C ILE A 591 -38.13 -7.39 8.68
N PRO A 592 -37.31 -6.77 7.81
CA PRO A 592 -37.26 -7.11 6.40
C PRO A 592 -37.07 -8.61 6.14
N ALA A 593 -37.83 -9.14 5.19
CA ALA A 593 -37.80 -10.56 4.83
C ALA A 593 -36.53 -10.95 4.05
N THR A 594 -35.93 -9.98 3.35
CA THR A 594 -34.72 -10.09 2.54
C THR A 594 -33.79 -8.91 2.83
N GLY A 595 -32.55 -8.99 2.36
CA GLY A 595 -31.64 -7.86 2.18
C GLY A 595 -30.86 -8.09 0.88
N SER A 596 -30.65 -7.04 0.08
CA SER A 596 -30.01 -7.20 -1.25
C SER A 596 -28.55 -7.65 -1.18
N PHE A 597 -27.90 -7.49 -0.03
CA PHE A 597 -26.51 -7.92 0.20
C PHE A 597 -26.44 -9.09 1.18
N ALA A 598 -27.07 -8.96 2.37
CA ALA A 598 -27.05 -10.00 3.38
C ALA A 598 -28.28 -9.96 4.29
N ARG A 599 -28.70 -11.14 4.77
CA ARG A 599 -29.64 -11.29 5.88
C ARG A 599 -29.22 -12.48 6.74
N VAL A 600 -28.71 -12.23 7.94
CA VAL A 600 -28.13 -13.26 8.81
C VAL A 600 -28.77 -13.23 10.19
N GLY A 601 -29.25 -14.38 10.67
CA GLY A 601 -29.79 -14.54 12.01
C GLY A 601 -28.75 -15.13 12.97
N VAL A 602 -28.70 -14.62 14.19
CA VAL A 602 -27.88 -15.13 15.31
C VAL A 602 -28.68 -15.12 16.60
N THR A 603 -28.21 -15.83 17.62
CA THR A 603 -28.68 -15.64 19.01
C THR A 603 -27.63 -14.82 19.74
N LEU A 604 -28.04 -13.74 20.42
CA LEU A 604 -27.11 -12.91 21.20
C LEU A 604 -26.61 -13.66 22.44
N GLY A 605 -25.33 -13.50 22.74
CA GLY A 605 -24.75 -13.84 24.04
C GLY A 605 -25.19 -12.88 25.15
N GLY A 606 -24.67 -13.09 26.36
CA GLY A 606 -25.04 -12.31 27.53
C GLY A 606 -26.42 -12.65 28.10
N SER A 607 -26.85 -11.92 29.13
CA SER A 607 -28.14 -12.15 29.79
C SER A 607 -28.78 -10.87 30.34
N GLY A 608 -30.11 -10.78 30.23
CA GLY A 608 -30.87 -9.62 30.67
C GLY A 608 -30.80 -8.41 29.72
N THR A 609 -31.47 -7.33 30.13
CA THR A 609 -31.62 -6.09 29.36
C THR A 609 -30.29 -5.36 29.21
N GLY A 610 -29.93 -4.99 27.97
CA GLY A 610 -28.73 -4.18 27.66
C GLY A 610 -27.40 -4.93 27.64
N ASN A 611 -27.37 -6.21 28.01
CA ASN A 611 -26.14 -7.02 28.02
C ASN A 611 -26.02 -7.96 26.82
N GLY A 612 -26.94 -7.89 25.86
CA GLY A 612 -26.94 -8.73 24.66
C GLY A 612 -25.89 -8.27 23.66
N PHE A 613 -25.06 -9.22 23.19
CA PHE A 613 -24.02 -9.00 22.18
C PHE A 613 -23.95 -10.14 21.17
N GLY A 614 -23.50 -9.87 19.95
CA GLY A 614 -23.31 -10.88 18.92
C GLY A 614 -22.65 -10.28 17.67
N SER A 615 -21.98 -11.10 16.87
CA SER A 615 -21.33 -10.65 15.65
C SER A 615 -21.47 -11.68 14.53
N VAL A 616 -21.28 -11.23 13.30
CA VAL A 616 -21.16 -12.07 12.10
C VAL A 616 -19.96 -11.63 11.29
N SER A 617 -19.33 -12.59 10.61
CA SER A 617 -18.30 -12.35 9.60
C SER A 617 -18.93 -12.62 8.23
N LEU A 618 -18.87 -11.64 7.33
CA LEU A 618 -19.41 -11.75 5.97
C LEU A 618 -18.26 -11.75 4.97
N ALA A 619 -18.37 -12.54 3.89
CA ALA A 619 -17.50 -12.33 2.74
C ALA A 619 -18.04 -11.16 1.91
N ILE A 620 -17.17 -10.24 1.50
CA ILE A 620 -17.43 -9.35 0.38
C ILE A 620 -17.13 -10.16 -0.88
N PRO A 621 -18.11 -10.42 -1.78
CA PRO A 621 -17.86 -11.21 -2.97
C PRO A 621 -16.75 -10.60 -3.83
N ASN A 622 -15.97 -11.45 -4.52
CA ASN A 622 -15.03 -10.98 -5.54
C ASN A 622 -15.80 -10.69 -6.85
N ASN A 623 -16.65 -9.67 -6.82
CA ASN A 623 -17.48 -9.24 -7.94
C ASN A 623 -17.19 -7.76 -8.23
N PRO A 624 -16.54 -7.43 -9.36
CA PRO A 624 -16.28 -6.05 -9.79
C PRO A 624 -17.50 -5.13 -9.75
N ALA A 625 -18.68 -5.62 -10.15
CA ALA A 625 -19.90 -4.81 -10.20
C ALA A 625 -20.35 -4.28 -8.82
N LEU A 626 -19.80 -4.80 -7.70
CA LEU A 626 -20.04 -4.25 -6.37
C LEU A 626 -19.20 -3.00 -6.06
N VAL A 627 -18.08 -2.77 -6.75
CA VAL A 627 -17.19 -1.63 -6.50
C VAL A 627 -17.96 -0.33 -6.74
N GLY A 628 -17.82 0.63 -5.81
CA GLY A 628 -18.60 1.88 -5.81
C GLY A 628 -20.03 1.75 -5.27
N GLN A 629 -20.61 0.54 -5.20
CA GLN A 629 -21.94 0.36 -4.61
C GLN A 629 -21.91 0.61 -3.10
N THR A 630 -22.94 1.30 -2.63
CA THR A 630 -23.13 1.65 -1.22
C THR A 630 -24.26 0.83 -0.62
N PHE A 631 -23.99 0.22 0.54
CA PHE A 631 -24.92 -0.61 1.28
C PHE A 631 -25.15 -0.07 2.69
N TYR A 632 -26.34 -0.36 3.22
CA TYR A 632 -26.83 0.09 4.51
C TYR A 632 -27.28 -1.11 5.32
N GLY A 633 -26.87 -1.18 6.58
CA GLY A 633 -27.21 -2.29 7.47
C GLY A 633 -27.79 -1.86 8.82
N ARG A 634 -28.68 -2.70 9.35
CA ARG A 634 -29.23 -2.58 10.70
C ARG A 634 -29.38 -3.94 11.38
N TRP A 635 -29.18 -3.95 12.69
CA TRP A 635 -29.51 -5.08 13.55
C TRP A 635 -30.92 -4.94 14.12
N TYR A 636 -31.69 -6.01 14.07
CA TYR A 636 -33.01 -6.15 14.66
C TYR A 636 -32.93 -7.19 15.77
N VAL A 637 -33.14 -6.79 17.02
CA VAL A 637 -33.02 -7.67 18.21
C VAL A 637 -34.42 -7.94 18.75
N THR A 638 -34.82 -9.21 18.85
CA THR A 638 -36.14 -9.60 19.37
C THR A 638 -36.27 -9.17 20.83
N ASP A 639 -37.28 -8.37 21.14
CA ASP A 639 -37.49 -7.79 22.46
C ASP A 639 -38.97 -7.45 22.64
N ALA A 640 -39.67 -8.20 23.49
CA ALA A 640 -41.10 -8.05 23.71
C ALA A 640 -41.50 -6.71 24.36
N GLY A 641 -40.56 -6.00 24.99
CA GLY A 641 -40.77 -4.65 25.52
C GLY A 641 -40.52 -3.54 24.50
N ALA A 642 -40.02 -3.87 23.31
CA ALA A 642 -39.84 -2.93 22.21
C ALA A 642 -41.12 -2.74 21.38
N ALA A 643 -41.26 -1.57 20.75
CA ALA A 643 -42.33 -1.36 19.78
C ALA A 643 -42.21 -2.40 18.62
N ASN A 644 -43.34 -3.04 18.28
CA ASN A 644 -43.43 -4.16 17.33
C ASN A 644 -42.64 -5.43 17.71
N GLY A 645 -42.20 -5.57 18.96
CA GLY A 645 -41.54 -6.80 19.46
C GLY A 645 -40.06 -6.95 19.10
N PHE A 646 -39.42 -5.89 18.60
CA PHE A 646 -37.98 -5.86 18.36
C PHE A 646 -37.38 -4.45 18.50
N ALA A 647 -36.20 -4.38 19.11
CA ALA A 647 -35.33 -3.21 19.12
C ALA A 647 -34.50 -3.16 17.82
N VAL A 648 -34.02 -1.98 17.42
CA VAL A 648 -33.28 -1.79 16.17
C VAL A 648 -32.06 -0.90 16.41
N SER A 649 -30.91 -1.24 15.82
CA SER A 649 -29.70 -0.40 15.93
C SER A 649 -29.77 0.89 15.12
N GLN A 650 -28.77 1.77 15.31
CA GLN A 650 -28.37 2.75 14.31
C GLN A 650 -28.13 2.06 12.95
N VAL A 651 -28.20 2.84 11.86
CA VAL A 651 -27.75 2.35 10.55
C VAL A 651 -26.23 2.45 10.48
N PHE A 652 -25.58 1.46 9.87
CA PHE A 652 -24.22 1.61 9.36
C PHE A 652 -24.24 1.60 7.83
N GLN A 653 -23.43 2.46 7.24
CA GLN A 653 -23.27 2.58 5.79
C GLN A 653 -21.84 2.20 5.42
N PHE A 654 -21.66 1.48 4.31
CA PHE A 654 -20.35 1.23 3.73
C PHE A 654 -20.43 1.22 2.20
N THR A 655 -19.31 1.55 1.54
CA THR A 655 -19.17 1.51 0.09
C THR A 655 -18.09 0.49 -0.25
N VAL A 656 -18.41 -0.49 -1.11
CA VAL A 656 -17.43 -1.50 -1.52
C VAL A 656 -16.37 -0.86 -2.41
N PHE A 657 -15.10 -1.18 -2.19
CA PHE A 657 -13.99 -0.60 -2.93
C PHE A 657 -12.94 -1.65 -3.32
N GLY A 658 -11.99 -1.23 -4.16
CA GLY A 658 -10.87 -2.05 -4.63
C GLY A 658 -10.71 -1.91 -6.13
N THR A 659 -9.55 -2.31 -6.66
CA THR A 659 -9.41 -2.48 -8.12
C THR A 659 -10.21 -3.71 -8.53
N ALA A 660 -11.15 -3.55 -9.45
CA ALA A 660 -11.75 -4.69 -10.16
C ALA A 660 -10.61 -5.57 -10.70
N THR A 661 -10.47 -6.80 -10.18
CA THR A 661 -9.42 -7.72 -10.63
C THR A 661 -9.91 -8.50 -11.85
N GLY A 662 -9.99 -7.80 -12.96
CA GLY A 662 -10.02 -8.32 -14.32
C GLY A 662 -9.43 -7.26 -15.23
N PRO A 663 -8.79 -7.61 -16.36
CA PRO A 663 -8.68 -6.66 -17.46
C PRO A 663 -10.09 -6.14 -17.80
N ARG A 664 -10.23 -4.89 -18.22
CA ARG A 664 -11.53 -4.45 -18.78
C ARG A 664 -11.76 -5.24 -20.06
N THR A 665 -12.71 -6.17 -20.03
CA THR A 665 -13.13 -6.90 -21.23
C THR A 665 -13.98 -5.97 -22.09
N PRO A 666 -13.53 -5.57 -23.30
CA PRO A 666 -14.31 -4.65 -24.11
C PRO A 666 -15.60 -5.32 -24.60
N PHE A 667 -16.66 -4.54 -24.70
CA PHE A 667 -17.99 -5.01 -25.13
C PHE A 667 -18.64 -6.02 -24.17
N ASP A 668 -18.21 -6.09 -22.91
CA ASP A 668 -19.00 -6.66 -21.81
C ASP A 668 -20.17 -5.72 -21.47
N PHE A 669 -21.40 -6.06 -21.85
CA PHE A 669 -22.60 -5.24 -21.58
C PHE A 669 -23.38 -5.72 -20.35
N ASP A 670 -23.09 -6.90 -19.80
CA ASP A 670 -23.84 -7.47 -18.66
C ASP A 670 -23.08 -7.49 -17.32
N GLY A 671 -21.74 -7.41 -17.37
CA GLY A 671 -20.80 -7.29 -16.26
C GLY A 671 -20.20 -8.63 -15.80
N ASP A 672 -20.12 -9.65 -16.65
CA ASP A 672 -19.53 -10.96 -16.32
C ASP A 672 -18.07 -11.14 -16.74
N ILE A 673 -17.42 -10.07 -17.20
CA ILE A 673 -16.02 -9.98 -17.63
C ILE A 673 -15.79 -10.69 -18.98
N LYS A 674 -16.83 -10.80 -19.82
CA LYS A 674 -16.74 -11.41 -21.17
C LYS A 674 -17.28 -10.48 -22.24
N THR A 675 -16.74 -10.62 -23.43
CA THR A 675 -17.16 -9.92 -24.64
C THR A 675 -18.53 -10.45 -25.06
N ASP A 676 -19.58 -9.63 -24.96
CA ASP A 676 -20.91 -10.02 -25.40
C ASP A 676 -21.00 -10.04 -26.93
N ILE A 677 -21.63 -11.08 -27.46
CA ILE A 677 -22.02 -11.13 -28.87
C ILE A 677 -23.06 -10.04 -29.13
N SER A 678 -22.68 -9.02 -29.90
CA SER A 678 -23.38 -7.74 -29.92
C SER A 678 -23.41 -7.11 -31.32
N ILE A 679 -24.59 -6.63 -31.74
CA ILE A 679 -24.81 -5.94 -33.02
C ILE A 679 -25.51 -4.60 -32.86
N PHE A 680 -25.29 -3.72 -33.84
CA PHE A 680 -26.10 -2.55 -34.09
C PHE A 680 -26.84 -2.71 -35.43
N ARG A 681 -28.12 -2.34 -35.46
CA ARG A 681 -29.00 -2.41 -36.61
C ARG A 681 -29.29 -0.99 -37.12
N PRO A 682 -28.66 -0.55 -38.23
CA PRO A 682 -28.64 0.87 -38.60
C PRO A 682 -30.02 1.49 -38.87
N GLY A 683 -30.92 0.76 -39.55
CA GLY A 683 -32.23 1.29 -40.00
C GLY A 683 -33.13 1.83 -38.88
N PRO A 684 -33.47 1.02 -37.86
CA PRO A 684 -34.23 1.46 -36.68
C PRO A 684 -33.35 2.08 -35.56
N GLY A 685 -32.02 1.96 -35.63
CA GLY A 685 -31.12 2.43 -34.56
C GLY A 685 -31.13 1.53 -33.33
N GLU A 686 -31.21 0.20 -33.51
CA GLU A 686 -31.28 -0.76 -32.41
C GLU A 686 -29.92 -1.38 -32.10
N TRP A 687 -29.55 -1.39 -30.83
CA TRP A 687 -28.48 -2.19 -30.26
C TRP A 687 -29.06 -3.50 -29.75
N TRP A 688 -28.39 -4.61 -30.00
CA TRP A 688 -28.76 -5.93 -29.50
C TRP A 688 -27.51 -6.64 -28.98
N TYR A 689 -27.60 -7.28 -27.81
CA TYR A 689 -26.52 -8.11 -27.28
C TYR A 689 -27.07 -9.39 -26.64
N LEU A 690 -26.29 -10.47 -26.76
CA LEU A 690 -26.54 -11.78 -26.17
C LEU A 690 -25.66 -11.91 -24.93
N LYS A 691 -26.29 -11.84 -23.76
CA LYS A 691 -25.69 -11.90 -22.43
C LYS A 691 -24.91 -13.20 -22.22
N SER A 692 -23.59 -13.11 -22.21
CA SER A 692 -22.65 -14.17 -21.83
C SER A 692 -23.05 -14.91 -20.54
N SER A 693 -23.47 -14.16 -19.51
CA SER A 693 -23.79 -14.70 -18.18
C SER A 693 -25.02 -15.60 -18.12
N THR A 694 -25.98 -15.42 -19.04
CA THR A 694 -27.34 -16.01 -18.94
C THR A 694 -27.86 -16.61 -20.24
N GLY A 695 -27.22 -16.35 -21.39
CA GLY A 695 -27.73 -16.69 -22.72
C GLY A 695 -28.99 -15.91 -23.12
N GLY A 696 -29.34 -14.85 -22.40
CA GLY A 696 -30.51 -14.01 -22.67
C GLY A 696 -30.21 -12.86 -23.62
N ASN A 697 -31.20 -12.44 -24.42
CA ASN A 697 -31.05 -11.28 -25.29
C ASN A 697 -31.44 -9.98 -24.56
N ALA A 698 -30.71 -8.90 -24.81
CA ALA A 698 -31.10 -7.54 -24.47
C ALA A 698 -31.04 -6.64 -25.72
N ALA A 699 -31.82 -5.56 -25.70
CA ALA A 699 -31.87 -4.60 -26.79
C ALA A 699 -32.22 -3.18 -26.28
N ALA A 700 -31.70 -2.17 -26.98
CA ALA A 700 -32.03 -0.75 -26.74
C ALA A 700 -32.11 0.00 -28.08
N GLN A 701 -33.06 0.92 -28.24
CA GLN A 701 -33.15 1.78 -29.42
C GLN A 701 -32.49 3.13 -29.11
N PHE A 702 -31.30 3.37 -29.67
CA PHE A 702 -30.49 4.56 -29.37
C PHE A 702 -29.56 4.90 -30.55
N GLY A 703 -29.72 6.09 -31.14
CA GLY A 703 -28.92 6.53 -32.29
C GLY A 703 -29.55 6.25 -33.66
N SER A 704 -28.74 6.30 -34.71
CA SER A 704 -29.19 6.24 -36.11
C SER A 704 -28.11 5.66 -37.04
N SER A 705 -28.48 5.31 -38.28
CA SER A 705 -27.54 4.77 -39.28
C SER A 705 -26.40 5.70 -39.72
N SER A 706 -26.43 6.98 -39.33
CA SER A 706 -25.39 7.98 -39.66
C SER A 706 -24.44 8.29 -38.51
N ASP A 707 -24.63 7.65 -37.35
CA ASP A 707 -23.80 7.86 -36.17
C ASP A 707 -22.61 6.89 -36.18
N ASN A 708 -21.44 7.36 -35.74
CA ASN A 708 -20.28 6.50 -35.50
C ASN A 708 -20.47 5.83 -34.13
N LEU A 709 -20.53 4.51 -34.07
CA LEU A 709 -20.64 3.80 -32.79
C LEU A 709 -19.39 4.03 -31.94
N THR A 710 -19.56 4.17 -30.62
CA THR A 710 -18.48 4.41 -29.66
C THR A 710 -18.74 3.75 -28.29
N PRO A 711 -19.18 2.48 -28.19
CA PRO A 711 -19.46 1.83 -26.90
C PRO A 711 -18.17 1.59 -26.09
N ALA A 712 -18.18 2.01 -24.82
CA ALA A 712 -17.07 1.91 -23.86
C ALA A 712 -17.61 2.14 -22.43
N ASP A 713 -16.80 1.97 -21.38
CA ASP A 713 -17.23 2.19 -19.98
C ASP A 713 -16.96 3.64 -19.55
N TYR A 714 -17.85 4.57 -19.89
CA TYR A 714 -17.70 6.00 -19.53
C TYR A 714 -18.14 6.26 -18.08
N THR A 715 -18.97 5.41 -17.49
CA THR A 715 -19.42 5.57 -16.10
C THR A 715 -18.40 5.05 -15.08
N GLY A 716 -17.59 4.06 -15.45
CA GLY A 716 -16.68 3.34 -14.56
C GLY A 716 -17.39 2.29 -13.71
N ASP A 717 -18.53 1.75 -14.17
CA ASP A 717 -19.29 0.70 -13.47
C ASP A 717 -18.81 -0.72 -13.82
N GLY A 718 -17.82 -0.84 -14.70
CA GLY A 718 -17.27 -2.10 -15.18
C GLY A 718 -18.02 -2.69 -16.37
N LYS A 719 -18.95 -1.94 -16.98
CA LYS A 719 -19.73 -2.39 -18.14
C LYS A 719 -19.60 -1.43 -19.31
N THR A 720 -19.87 -1.95 -20.50
CA THR A 720 -19.90 -1.19 -21.73
C THR A 720 -21.20 -0.38 -21.82
N ASP A 721 -21.09 0.95 -21.79
CA ASP A 721 -22.19 1.84 -22.11
C ASP A 721 -22.55 1.78 -23.59
N ILE A 722 -23.82 1.97 -23.91
CA ILE A 722 -24.29 2.12 -25.29
C ILE A 722 -24.05 3.57 -25.73
N ALA A 723 -23.10 3.79 -26.63
CA ALA A 723 -22.70 5.14 -27.01
C ALA A 723 -22.39 5.32 -28.50
N PHE A 724 -22.55 6.55 -28.98
CA PHE A 724 -22.17 6.95 -30.34
C PHE A 724 -21.73 8.41 -30.42
N PHE A 725 -20.87 8.72 -31.38
CA PHE A 725 -20.52 10.06 -31.84
C PHE A 725 -21.30 10.41 -33.11
N ARG A 726 -21.94 11.58 -33.14
CA ARG A 726 -22.74 12.08 -34.27
C ARG A 726 -21.93 13.07 -35.13
N PRO A 727 -21.38 12.66 -36.29
CA PRO A 727 -20.44 13.49 -37.05
C PRO A 727 -21.04 14.81 -37.55
N SER A 728 -22.34 14.84 -37.83
CA SER A 728 -23.06 16.05 -38.27
C SER A 728 -23.18 17.15 -37.22
N THR A 729 -22.89 16.85 -35.94
CA THR A 729 -23.04 17.79 -34.82
C THR A 729 -21.80 17.88 -33.93
N GLY A 730 -20.90 16.90 -33.95
CA GLY A 730 -19.76 16.83 -33.03
C GLY A 730 -20.12 16.38 -31.61
N PHE A 731 -21.35 15.91 -31.38
CA PHE A 731 -21.81 15.44 -30.07
C PHE A 731 -21.61 13.93 -29.90
N TRP A 732 -21.16 13.55 -28.72
CA TRP A 732 -21.25 12.20 -28.18
C TRP A 732 -22.57 12.06 -27.44
N TYR A 733 -23.13 10.85 -27.47
CA TYR A 733 -24.32 10.45 -26.74
C TYR A 733 -24.01 9.12 -26.05
N VAL A 734 -24.19 9.07 -24.73
CA VAL A 734 -23.90 7.89 -23.90
C VAL A 734 -25.16 7.51 -23.14
N LEU A 735 -25.70 6.32 -23.42
CA LEU A 735 -26.78 5.66 -22.68
C LEU A 735 -26.13 4.71 -21.67
N ARG A 736 -26.35 4.99 -20.40
CA ARG A 736 -25.59 4.43 -19.30
C ARG A 736 -26.00 2.99 -18.96
N SER A 737 -25.02 2.15 -18.66
CA SER A 737 -25.16 0.77 -18.17
C SER A 737 -25.84 0.67 -16.80
N ASP A 738 -25.60 1.66 -15.92
CA ASP A 738 -25.98 1.61 -14.50
C ASP A 738 -27.45 1.96 -14.23
N ASP A 739 -28.00 2.95 -14.94
CA ASP A 739 -29.37 3.44 -14.72
C ASP A 739 -30.24 3.59 -15.99
N PHE A 740 -29.72 3.28 -17.18
CA PHE A 740 -30.38 3.48 -18.49
C PHE A 740 -30.83 4.93 -18.78
N SER A 741 -30.33 5.93 -18.03
CA SER A 741 -30.40 7.33 -18.45
C SER A 741 -29.34 7.63 -19.52
N PHE A 742 -29.49 8.73 -20.26
CA PHE A 742 -28.47 9.14 -21.22
C PHE A 742 -28.06 10.59 -21.03
N TYR A 743 -26.82 10.90 -21.40
CA TYR A 743 -26.28 12.25 -21.49
C TYR A 743 -25.58 12.47 -22.82
N ALA A 744 -25.35 13.73 -23.17
CA ALA A 744 -24.70 14.11 -24.43
C ALA A 744 -23.84 15.36 -24.26
N PHE A 745 -22.70 15.40 -24.94
CA PHE A 745 -21.72 16.49 -24.84
C PHE A 745 -20.98 16.73 -26.16
N PRO A 746 -20.59 17.98 -26.49
CA PRO A 746 -19.87 18.30 -27.71
C PRO A 746 -18.36 18.04 -27.55
N PHE A 747 -17.80 17.12 -28.32
CA PHE A 747 -16.35 16.88 -28.35
C PHE A 747 -15.89 16.32 -29.70
N GLY A 748 -15.42 17.19 -30.60
CA GLY A 748 -15.00 16.81 -31.95
C GLY A 748 -15.81 17.51 -33.05
N SER A 749 -15.65 17.06 -34.29
CA SER A 749 -16.22 17.68 -35.49
C SER A 749 -16.40 16.67 -36.63
N ALA A 750 -17.13 17.08 -37.68
CA ALA A 750 -17.32 16.27 -38.87
C ALA A 750 -15.97 15.88 -39.52
N GLY A 751 -15.75 14.58 -39.71
CA GLY A 751 -14.51 14.03 -40.27
C GLY A 751 -13.46 13.60 -39.23
N ASP A 752 -13.72 13.81 -37.93
CA ASP A 752 -12.91 13.22 -36.86
C ASP A 752 -13.26 11.74 -36.64
N ASN A 753 -12.26 10.92 -36.32
CA ASN A 753 -12.41 9.51 -35.98
C ASN A 753 -12.51 9.35 -34.46
N PRO A 754 -13.64 8.89 -33.89
CA PRO A 754 -13.73 8.61 -32.46
C PRO A 754 -12.95 7.33 -32.09
N VAL A 755 -12.28 7.39 -30.95
CA VAL A 755 -11.36 6.37 -30.42
C VAL A 755 -11.36 6.39 -28.87
N PRO A 756 -12.52 6.18 -28.21
CA PRO A 756 -12.59 6.22 -26.75
C PRO A 756 -11.78 5.09 -26.12
N ALA A 757 -11.05 5.39 -25.06
CA ALA A 757 -10.26 4.44 -24.28
C ALA A 757 -9.91 5.07 -22.91
N ASP A 758 -9.41 4.30 -21.95
CA ASP A 758 -8.94 4.83 -20.66
C ASP A 758 -7.50 5.35 -20.81
N TYR A 759 -7.28 6.66 -20.99
CA TYR A 759 -5.94 7.24 -21.20
C TYR A 759 -5.30 7.75 -19.91
N ASP A 760 -6.09 7.98 -18.85
CA ASP A 760 -5.61 8.50 -17.57
C ASP A 760 -5.50 7.47 -16.43
N ALA A 761 -5.99 6.24 -16.66
CA ALA A 761 -6.07 5.10 -15.75
C ALA A 761 -6.98 5.34 -14.52
N ASP A 762 -8.03 6.16 -14.65
CA ASP A 762 -8.95 6.46 -13.54
C ASP A 762 -10.04 5.39 -13.29
N GLY A 763 -10.28 4.50 -14.25
CA GLY A 763 -11.36 3.52 -14.19
C GLY A 763 -12.48 3.72 -15.22
N LYS A 764 -12.45 4.77 -16.04
CA LYS A 764 -13.45 5.11 -17.06
C LYS A 764 -12.83 5.13 -18.46
N SER A 765 -13.66 5.30 -19.49
CA SER A 765 -13.21 5.52 -20.87
C SER A 765 -13.37 7.00 -21.22
N ASP A 766 -12.28 7.62 -21.64
CA ASP A 766 -12.24 9.01 -22.03
C ASP A 766 -12.81 9.20 -23.44
N PRO A 767 -13.66 10.21 -23.65
CA PRO A 767 -14.04 10.63 -25.00
C PRO A 767 -12.80 11.16 -25.73
N ALA A 768 -12.39 10.47 -26.80
CA ALA A 768 -11.23 10.83 -27.59
C ALA A 768 -11.51 10.80 -29.09
N ILE A 769 -10.90 11.73 -29.82
CA ILE A 769 -10.96 11.83 -31.28
C ILE A 769 -9.56 11.96 -31.88
N PHE A 770 -9.35 11.29 -33.00
CA PHE A 770 -8.21 11.52 -33.90
C PHE A 770 -8.68 12.28 -35.14
N ARG A 771 -8.07 13.43 -35.40
CA ARG A 771 -8.36 14.28 -36.58
C ARG A 771 -7.44 13.90 -37.75
N PRO A 772 -7.93 13.22 -38.80
CA PRO A 772 -7.07 12.69 -39.86
C PRO A 772 -6.45 13.79 -40.74
N SER A 773 -7.07 14.96 -40.83
CA SER A 773 -6.62 16.08 -41.67
C SER A 773 -5.31 16.74 -41.20
N ASN A 774 -4.92 16.55 -39.94
CA ASN A 774 -3.67 17.07 -39.37
C ASN A 774 -3.00 16.13 -38.34
N SER A 775 -3.48 14.89 -38.24
CA SER A 775 -2.91 13.82 -37.40
C SER A 775 -2.82 14.19 -35.92
N THR A 776 -3.86 14.84 -35.41
CA THR A 776 -3.91 15.32 -34.03
C THR A 776 -4.97 14.56 -33.22
N TRP A 777 -4.55 14.02 -32.08
CA TRP A 777 -5.37 13.43 -31.04
C TRP A 777 -5.86 14.51 -30.09
N TYR A 778 -7.12 14.42 -29.69
CA TYR A 778 -7.73 15.21 -28.62
C TYR A 778 -8.44 14.22 -27.69
N ILE A 779 -8.06 14.18 -26.42
CA ILE A 779 -8.57 13.25 -25.42
C ILE A 779 -9.13 14.08 -24.26
N SER A 780 -10.39 13.87 -23.90
CA SER A 780 -11.04 14.51 -22.77
C SER A 780 -10.93 13.63 -21.52
N ASN A 781 -9.75 13.65 -20.88
CA ASN A 781 -9.44 12.89 -19.67
C ASN A 781 -10.55 13.03 -18.61
N SER A 782 -11.09 11.92 -18.14
CA SER A 782 -12.23 11.85 -17.22
C SER A 782 -11.86 12.14 -15.76
N GLY A 783 -10.60 11.88 -15.37
CA GLY A 783 -9.98 12.44 -14.16
C GLY A 783 -9.72 13.96 -14.25
N GLY A 784 -9.87 14.55 -15.44
CA GLY A 784 -9.92 15.99 -15.68
C GLY A 784 -8.86 16.54 -16.64
N GLY A 785 -9.26 17.54 -17.42
CA GLY A 785 -8.39 18.23 -18.38
C GLY A 785 -8.59 17.78 -19.82
N THR A 786 -7.65 18.09 -20.70
CA THR A 786 -7.68 17.66 -22.11
C THR A 786 -6.27 17.48 -22.62
N THR A 787 -5.96 16.28 -23.10
CA THR A 787 -4.68 15.97 -23.75
C THR A 787 -4.81 16.28 -25.24
N ILE A 788 -3.86 17.05 -25.81
CA ILE A 788 -3.78 17.31 -27.25
C ILE A 788 -2.40 16.89 -27.73
N SER A 789 -2.34 15.92 -28.64
CA SER A 789 -1.08 15.34 -29.14
C SER A 789 -1.09 15.22 -30.65
N GLN A 790 -0.12 15.84 -31.33
CA GLN A 790 0.07 15.63 -32.77
C GLN A 790 0.95 14.41 -32.98
N PHE A 791 0.37 13.30 -33.43
CA PHE A 791 1.04 12.02 -33.55
C PHE A 791 0.58 11.27 -34.80
N GLY A 792 1.52 11.04 -35.72
CA GLY A 792 1.29 10.47 -37.04
C GLY A 792 1.39 11.49 -38.19
N THR A 793 0.94 11.06 -39.37
CA THR A 793 0.95 11.80 -40.63
C THR A 793 -0.38 11.61 -41.39
N VAL A 794 -0.70 12.50 -42.32
CA VAL A 794 -2.00 12.47 -43.03
C VAL A 794 -2.11 11.17 -43.85
N GLY A 795 -3.17 10.40 -43.58
CA GLY A 795 -3.40 9.08 -44.17
C GLY A 795 -3.09 7.91 -43.21
N ASP A 796 -2.52 8.18 -42.04
CA ASP A 796 -2.41 7.19 -40.97
C ASP A 796 -3.77 6.96 -40.28
N LEU A 797 -4.02 5.74 -39.82
CA LEU A 797 -5.23 5.29 -39.12
C LEU A 797 -4.94 5.20 -37.61
N PRO A 798 -5.85 5.66 -36.73
CA PRO A 798 -5.62 5.61 -35.28
C PRO A 798 -5.84 4.19 -34.75
N VAL A 799 -4.98 3.76 -33.83
CA VAL A 799 -5.10 2.51 -33.06
C VAL A 799 -4.80 2.83 -31.60
N THR A 800 -5.48 2.18 -30.66
CA THR A 800 -5.31 2.44 -29.23
C THR A 800 -5.57 1.17 -28.44
N ALA A 801 -4.71 0.91 -27.46
CA ALA A 801 -4.75 -0.19 -26.50
C ALA A 801 -3.61 0.04 -25.49
N ASP A 802 -3.61 -0.66 -24.35
CA ASP A 802 -2.48 -0.64 -23.40
C ASP A 802 -1.35 -1.56 -23.91
N PHE A 803 -0.35 -1.01 -24.61
CA PHE A 803 0.75 -1.81 -25.20
C PHE A 803 1.96 -1.94 -24.27
N ASP A 804 1.96 -1.34 -23.07
CA ASP A 804 3.08 -1.50 -22.10
C ASP A 804 2.70 -2.11 -20.74
N GLY A 805 1.40 -2.19 -20.43
CA GLY A 805 0.81 -2.86 -19.28
C GLY A 805 0.72 -1.97 -18.03
N ASP A 806 0.68 -0.64 -18.19
CA ASP A 806 0.59 0.31 -17.06
C ASP A 806 -0.84 0.65 -16.64
N GLY A 807 -1.85 0.15 -17.37
CA GLY A 807 -3.26 0.41 -17.15
C GLY A 807 -3.81 1.60 -17.93
N ARG A 808 -2.98 2.31 -18.72
CA ARG A 808 -3.40 3.36 -19.64
C ARG A 808 -3.44 2.82 -21.07
N SER A 809 -4.39 3.32 -21.83
CA SER A 809 -4.46 3.12 -23.27
C SER A 809 -3.47 4.05 -23.95
N ASP A 810 -2.62 3.52 -24.83
CA ASP A 810 -1.65 4.30 -25.58
C ASP A 810 -2.28 4.92 -26.83
N ILE A 811 -1.74 6.06 -27.27
CA ILE A 811 -2.00 6.56 -28.62
C ILE A 811 -1.06 5.87 -29.63
N GLY A 812 -1.64 5.27 -30.65
CA GLY A 812 -0.92 4.61 -31.73
C GLY A 812 -1.48 4.95 -33.10
N ILE A 813 -0.67 4.84 -34.14
CA ILE A 813 -1.15 4.90 -35.53
C ILE A 813 -0.65 3.70 -36.33
N PHE A 814 -1.44 3.29 -37.32
CA PHE A 814 -1.04 2.39 -38.39
C PHE A 814 -1.00 3.16 -39.71
N ARG A 815 0.09 3.02 -40.45
CA ARG A 815 0.35 3.64 -41.75
C ARG A 815 0.16 2.60 -42.85
N PRO A 816 -0.99 2.55 -43.55
CA PRO A 816 -1.29 1.47 -44.49
C PRO A 816 -0.33 1.45 -45.69
N SER A 817 0.16 2.62 -46.11
CA SER A 817 1.07 2.79 -47.25
C SER A 817 2.44 2.13 -47.05
N LEU A 818 2.89 1.96 -45.80
CA LEU A 818 4.18 1.33 -45.46
C LEU A 818 4.03 0.06 -44.61
N GLY A 819 2.83 -0.25 -44.13
CA GLY A 819 2.61 -1.33 -43.15
C GLY A 819 3.30 -1.06 -41.81
N GLN A 820 3.31 0.19 -41.35
CA GLN A 820 4.04 0.58 -40.13
C GLN A 820 3.10 0.94 -38.99
N TRP A 821 3.39 0.44 -37.79
CA TRP A 821 2.79 0.88 -36.55
C TRP A 821 3.75 1.84 -35.83
N TRP A 822 3.20 2.88 -35.22
CA TRP A 822 3.91 3.80 -34.34
C TRP A 822 3.05 3.98 -33.10
N ILE A 823 3.58 3.68 -31.91
CA ILE A 823 2.83 3.65 -30.65
C ILE A 823 3.60 4.46 -29.62
N SER A 824 2.99 5.53 -29.12
CA SER A 824 3.57 6.38 -28.07
C SER A 824 3.16 5.82 -26.71
N ARG A 825 3.92 4.85 -26.21
CA ARG A 825 3.58 4.13 -24.98
C ARG A 825 3.72 5.01 -23.74
N SER A 826 2.72 4.99 -22.88
CA SER A 826 2.50 5.84 -21.70
C SER A 826 3.69 5.85 -20.74
N SER A 827 4.26 4.68 -20.46
CA SER A 827 5.35 4.46 -19.50
C SER A 827 6.64 3.96 -20.16
N ALA A 828 6.55 3.31 -21.32
CA ALA A 828 7.67 2.69 -22.03
C ALA A 828 8.15 3.45 -23.29
N GLY A 829 7.56 4.61 -23.62
CA GLY A 829 7.98 5.46 -24.73
C GLY A 829 7.73 4.87 -26.12
N LEU A 830 8.24 5.55 -27.16
CA LEU A 830 7.90 5.27 -28.56
C LEU A 830 8.35 3.87 -29.03
N LEU A 831 7.38 3.08 -29.51
CA LEU A 831 7.59 1.86 -30.29
C LEU A 831 7.25 2.12 -31.76
N ALA A 832 8.10 1.68 -32.69
CA ALA A 832 7.81 1.73 -34.12
C ALA A 832 8.20 0.40 -34.78
N VAL A 833 7.24 -0.24 -35.47
CA VAL A 833 7.43 -1.56 -36.10
C VAL A 833 6.83 -1.59 -37.50
N GLN A 834 7.46 -2.30 -38.43
CA GLN A 834 6.89 -2.57 -39.74
C GLN A 834 6.22 -3.95 -39.72
N PHE A 835 4.90 -3.97 -39.63
CA PHE A 835 4.10 -5.17 -39.43
C PHE A 835 2.72 -5.04 -40.10
N GLY A 836 2.46 -5.87 -41.12
CA GLY A 836 1.27 -5.78 -41.97
C GLY A 836 1.49 -5.01 -43.27
N GLN A 837 0.41 -4.74 -44.01
CA GLN A 837 0.43 -4.04 -45.31
C GLN A 837 -0.90 -3.31 -45.58
N SER A 838 -0.95 -2.52 -46.65
CA SER A 838 -2.18 -1.86 -47.12
C SER A 838 -3.31 -2.87 -47.35
N GLY A 839 -4.47 -2.64 -46.71
CA GLY A 839 -5.65 -3.50 -46.80
C GLY A 839 -5.78 -4.54 -45.69
N ASP A 840 -4.77 -4.69 -44.83
CA ASP A 840 -4.93 -5.39 -43.55
C ASP A 840 -5.77 -4.55 -42.58
N LYS A 841 -6.42 -5.22 -41.62
CA LYS A 841 -7.28 -4.65 -40.59
C LYS A 841 -6.62 -4.74 -39.23
N THR A 842 -6.48 -3.61 -38.56
CA THR A 842 -5.83 -3.48 -37.25
C THR A 842 -6.74 -4.03 -36.14
N VAL A 843 -6.21 -4.94 -35.32
CA VAL A 843 -6.96 -5.67 -34.27
C VAL A 843 -6.08 -5.90 -33.01
N PRO A 844 -5.50 -4.85 -32.40
CA PRO A 844 -4.67 -5.00 -31.20
C PRO A 844 -5.47 -5.56 -30.01
N GLY A 845 -4.79 -6.26 -29.11
CA GLY A 845 -5.38 -6.90 -27.93
C GLY A 845 -4.44 -7.94 -27.33
N ASP A 846 -4.67 -8.38 -26.09
CA ASP A 846 -3.79 -9.33 -25.41
C ASP A 846 -4.10 -10.78 -25.82
N PHE A 847 -3.52 -11.27 -26.92
CA PHE A 847 -3.75 -12.64 -27.41
C PHE A 847 -2.85 -13.66 -26.72
N THR A 848 -1.86 -13.21 -25.94
CA THR A 848 -0.90 -14.10 -25.24
C THR A 848 -1.25 -14.31 -23.77
N GLY A 849 -1.94 -13.36 -23.15
CA GLY A 849 -2.27 -13.29 -21.73
C GLY A 849 -1.12 -12.78 -20.87
N ASP A 850 -0.30 -11.85 -21.37
CA ASP A 850 0.80 -11.22 -20.63
C ASP A 850 0.41 -9.94 -19.88
N GLY A 851 -0.82 -9.47 -20.07
CA GLY A 851 -1.36 -8.23 -19.52
C GLY A 851 -1.13 -7.01 -20.41
N LYS A 852 -0.75 -7.20 -21.69
CA LYS A 852 -0.51 -6.12 -22.65
C LYS A 852 -1.14 -6.42 -23.99
N ALA A 853 -1.52 -5.37 -24.71
CA ALA A 853 -1.97 -5.51 -26.07
C ALA A 853 -0.81 -5.91 -27.02
N ASP A 854 -1.01 -6.98 -27.77
CA ASP A 854 -0.18 -7.34 -28.91
C ASP A 854 -0.48 -6.42 -30.10
N VAL A 855 0.54 -6.23 -30.95
CA VAL A 855 0.36 -5.59 -32.26
C VAL A 855 -0.15 -6.66 -33.24
N ALA A 856 -1.44 -6.60 -33.59
CA ALA A 856 -2.08 -7.63 -34.40
C ALA A 856 -2.89 -7.07 -35.59
N TYR A 857 -2.95 -7.85 -36.67
CA TYR A 857 -3.78 -7.57 -37.82
C TYR A 857 -4.53 -8.81 -38.34
N PHE A 858 -5.71 -8.58 -38.91
CA PHE A 858 -6.50 -9.54 -39.70
C PHE A 858 -6.39 -9.18 -41.18
N ARG A 859 -6.29 -10.18 -42.07
CA ARG A 859 -6.18 -9.99 -43.53
C ARG A 859 -7.47 -10.46 -44.24
N PRO A 860 -8.38 -9.55 -44.63
CA PRO A 860 -9.68 -9.93 -45.23
C PRO A 860 -9.57 -10.74 -46.53
N ALA A 861 -8.45 -10.58 -47.27
CA ALA A 861 -8.23 -11.28 -48.52
C ALA A 861 -8.11 -12.81 -48.37
N ASN A 862 -7.68 -13.31 -47.20
CA ASN A 862 -7.41 -14.74 -46.97
C ASN A 862 -7.79 -15.26 -45.57
N GLY A 863 -8.33 -14.44 -44.67
CA GLY A 863 -8.82 -14.87 -43.36
C GLY A 863 -7.74 -15.14 -42.31
N TYR A 864 -6.50 -14.66 -42.52
CA TYR A 864 -5.41 -14.84 -41.57
C TYR A 864 -5.39 -13.78 -40.49
N TRP A 865 -5.18 -14.21 -39.25
CA TRP A 865 -4.73 -13.39 -38.13
C TRP A 865 -3.20 -13.50 -38.03
N THR A 866 -2.55 -12.39 -37.71
CA THR A 866 -1.12 -12.33 -37.43
C THR A 866 -0.88 -11.45 -36.21
N ILE A 867 -0.23 -12.01 -35.20
CA ILE A 867 -0.01 -11.39 -33.88
C ILE A 867 1.50 -11.22 -33.68
N LEU A 868 1.96 -9.99 -33.48
CA LEU A 868 3.30 -9.64 -33.01
C LEU A 868 3.29 -9.52 -31.49
N ARG A 869 4.02 -10.44 -30.87
CA ARG A 869 4.05 -10.70 -29.43
C ARG A 869 4.62 -9.54 -28.62
N SER A 870 3.86 -9.04 -27.66
CA SER A 870 4.26 -8.03 -26.67
C SER A 870 5.52 -8.43 -25.89
N GLU A 871 5.67 -9.72 -25.54
CA GLU A 871 6.69 -10.19 -24.60
C GLU A 871 8.10 -10.18 -25.22
N ASN A 872 8.21 -10.42 -26.53
CA ASN A 872 9.51 -10.70 -27.19
C ASN A 872 9.62 -10.30 -28.68
N MET A 873 8.61 -9.65 -29.26
CA MET A 873 8.60 -9.20 -30.66
C MET A 873 8.75 -10.32 -31.71
N SER A 874 8.59 -11.58 -31.33
CA SER A 874 8.33 -12.66 -32.30
C SER A 874 6.87 -12.60 -32.77
N PHE A 875 6.52 -13.32 -33.83
CA PHE A 875 5.14 -13.35 -34.31
C PHE A 875 4.68 -14.74 -34.70
N TYR A 876 3.36 -14.93 -34.66
CA TYR A 876 2.69 -16.12 -35.17
C TYR A 876 1.47 -15.72 -36.00
N ALA A 877 1.05 -16.60 -36.89
CA ALA A 877 -0.08 -16.37 -37.79
C ALA A 877 -0.88 -17.65 -37.97
N PHE A 878 -2.20 -17.52 -38.06
CA PHE A 878 -3.12 -18.65 -38.23
C PHE A 878 -4.37 -18.24 -39.03
N PRO A 879 -4.95 -19.16 -39.82
CA PRO A 879 -6.20 -18.91 -40.54
C PRO A 879 -7.39 -19.06 -39.57
N PHE A 880 -8.13 -17.98 -39.33
CA PHE A 880 -9.40 -18.03 -38.62
C PHE A 880 -10.40 -17.01 -39.20
N GLY A 881 -11.02 -17.40 -40.30
CA GLY A 881 -11.96 -16.58 -41.05
C GLY A 881 -11.93 -16.89 -42.55
N THR A 882 -12.78 -16.22 -43.30
CA THR A 882 -12.92 -16.33 -44.76
C THR A 882 -13.12 -14.95 -45.40
N ASN A 883 -12.99 -14.87 -46.72
CA ASN A 883 -13.17 -13.61 -47.44
C ASN A 883 -14.62 -13.09 -47.28
N GLY A 884 -14.76 -11.85 -46.81
CA GLY A 884 -16.04 -11.22 -46.48
C GLY A 884 -16.41 -11.23 -44.99
N ASP A 885 -15.67 -11.96 -44.15
CA ASP A 885 -15.84 -11.92 -42.70
C ASP A 885 -15.26 -10.63 -42.09
N SER A 886 -15.92 -10.11 -41.05
CA SER A 886 -15.46 -8.94 -40.29
C SER A 886 -14.81 -9.39 -38.97
N PRO A 887 -13.58 -8.96 -38.63
CA PRO A 887 -12.94 -9.34 -37.38
C PRO A 887 -13.59 -8.64 -36.18
N VAL A 888 -13.81 -9.38 -35.10
CA VAL A 888 -14.52 -8.96 -33.88
C VAL A 888 -13.77 -9.46 -32.63
N PRO A 889 -12.47 -9.11 -32.47
CA PRO A 889 -11.65 -9.62 -31.38
C PRO A 889 -12.18 -9.20 -30.00
N GLY A 890 -11.91 -10.03 -28.99
CA GLY A 890 -12.30 -9.81 -27.60
C GLY A 890 -12.19 -11.12 -26.81
N ASP A 891 -12.23 -11.06 -25.48
CA ASP A 891 -12.27 -12.25 -24.61
C ASP A 891 -13.70 -12.80 -24.52
N TYR A 892 -14.02 -13.92 -25.19
CA TYR A 892 -15.37 -14.52 -25.18
C TYR A 892 -15.52 -15.71 -24.22
N ASP A 893 -14.50 -16.06 -23.42
CA ASP A 893 -14.62 -17.09 -22.38
C ASP A 893 -14.27 -16.65 -20.95
N GLY A 894 -13.69 -15.47 -20.79
CA GLY A 894 -13.36 -14.82 -19.52
C GLY A 894 -12.03 -15.27 -18.91
N ASP A 895 -11.07 -15.77 -19.72
CA ASP A 895 -9.73 -16.15 -19.24
C ASP A 895 -8.75 -14.98 -19.17
N GLY A 896 -9.15 -13.78 -19.60
CA GLY A 896 -8.34 -12.57 -19.65
C GLY A 896 -7.57 -12.39 -20.95
N LYS A 897 -7.80 -13.24 -21.97
CA LYS A 897 -7.12 -13.15 -23.28
C LYS A 897 -8.10 -12.81 -24.39
N PHE A 898 -7.60 -12.10 -25.39
CA PHE A 898 -8.34 -11.87 -26.61
C PHE A 898 -8.40 -13.14 -27.47
N ASP A 899 -9.61 -13.50 -27.86
CA ASP A 899 -9.88 -14.52 -28.86
C ASP A 899 -9.87 -13.93 -30.26
N ALA A 900 -9.34 -14.70 -31.21
CA ALA A 900 -9.58 -14.44 -32.63
C ALA A 900 -11.03 -14.80 -32.96
N ALA A 901 -11.82 -13.81 -33.35
CA ALA A 901 -13.24 -13.98 -33.65
C ALA A 901 -13.67 -13.21 -34.88
N VAL A 902 -14.63 -13.76 -35.64
CA VAL A 902 -15.16 -13.18 -36.87
C VAL A 902 -16.69 -13.22 -36.93
N PHE A 903 -17.28 -12.14 -37.45
CA PHE A 903 -18.70 -12.06 -37.80
C PHE A 903 -18.89 -12.20 -39.31
N ARG A 904 -19.69 -13.20 -39.71
CA ARG A 904 -20.09 -13.46 -41.09
C ARG A 904 -21.46 -12.84 -41.35
N SER A 905 -21.47 -11.66 -41.95
CA SER A 905 -22.69 -10.89 -42.23
C SER A 905 -23.67 -11.61 -43.17
N SER A 906 -23.17 -12.44 -44.10
CA SER A 906 -23.98 -13.19 -45.07
C SER A 906 -24.86 -14.29 -44.46
N SER A 907 -24.51 -14.79 -43.27
CA SER A 907 -25.29 -15.78 -42.50
C SER A 907 -25.65 -15.31 -41.09
N SER A 908 -25.27 -14.07 -40.72
CA SER A 908 -25.43 -13.49 -39.38
C SER A 908 -24.86 -14.41 -38.29
N THR A 909 -23.67 -14.96 -38.54
CA THR A 909 -23.04 -15.99 -37.71
C THR A 909 -21.69 -15.52 -37.17
N TRP A 910 -21.52 -15.70 -35.87
CA TRP A 910 -20.31 -15.43 -35.11
C TRP A 910 -19.51 -16.71 -34.96
N TYR A 911 -18.19 -16.59 -35.11
CA TYR A 911 -17.22 -17.64 -34.85
C TYR A 911 -16.14 -17.06 -33.95
N ALA A 912 -15.90 -17.61 -32.76
CA ALA A 912 -14.82 -17.18 -31.88
C ALA A 912 -13.95 -18.38 -31.50
N GLN A 913 -12.63 -18.29 -31.69
CA GLN A 913 -11.68 -19.33 -31.32
C GLN A 913 -11.27 -19.14 -29.87
N ARG A 914 -12.13 -19.57 -28.94
CA ARG A 914 -11.96 -19.27 -27.52
C ARG A 914 -10.75 -19.98 -26.91
N SER A 915 -9.90 -19.20 -26.25
CA SER A 915 -8.60 -19.56 -25.69
C SER A 915 -8.64 -20.83 -24.81
N THR A 916 -9.65 -20.96 -23.95
CA THR A 916 -9.81 -22.07 -22.99
C THR A 916 -11.08 -22.89 -23.20
N ALA A 917 -12.12 -22.30 -23.79
CA ALA A 917 -13.43 -22.91 -23.96
C ALA A 917 -13.70 -23.44 -25.40
N GLY A 918 -12.72 -23.36 -26.30
CA GLY A 918 -12.82 -23.87 -27.67
C GLY A 918 -13.82 -23.11 -28.56
N THR A 919 -13.93 -23.50 -29.83
CA THR A 919 -14.63 -22.71 -30.84
C THR A 919 -16.13 -22.51 -30.54
N LEU A 920 -16.53 -21.26 -30.34
CA LEU A 920 -17.92 -20.82 -30.32
C LEU A 920 -18.44 -20.64 -31.75
N ILE A 921 -19.65 -21.12 -32.03
CA ILE A 921 -20.39 -20.83 -33.25
C ILE A 921 -21.80 -20.41 -32.84
N GLN A 922 -22.16 -19.15 -33.08
CA GLN A 922 -23.43 -18.58 -32.62
C GLN A 922 -24.08 -17.77 -33.73
N GLN A 923 -25.34 -18.08 -34.08
CA GLN A 923 -26.12 -17.23 -34.98
C GLN A 923 -26.78 -16.11 -34.16
N PHE A 924 -26.52 -14.86 -34.51
CA PHE A 924 -27.07 -13.68 -33.83
C PHE A 924 -27.03 -12.45 -34.75
N GLY A 925 -28.15 -11.70 -34.77
CA GLY A 925 -28.39 -10.62 -35.73
C GLY A 925 -29.07 -11.08 -37.03
N GLN A 926 -29.18 -10.16 -37.98
CA GLN A 926 -29.74 -10.36 -39.32
C GLN A 926 -28.92 -9.64 -40.41
N ALA A 927 -29.28 -9.83 -41.68
CA ALA A 927 -28.60 -9.21 -42.81
C ALA A 927 -28.66 -7.66 -42.72
N GLY A 928 -27.49 -7.03 -42.76
CA GLY A 928 -27.34 -5.56 -42.63
C GLY A 928 -27.05 -5.07 -41.20
N ASP A 929 -27.06 -5.95 -40.20
CA ASP A 929 -26.55 -5.64 -38.86
C ASP A 929 -25.01 -5.51 -38.87
N VAL A 930 -24.48 -4.59 -38.07
CA VAL A 930 -23.04 -4.34 -37.88
C VAL A 930 -22.61 -4.93 -36.54
N ALA A 931 -21.54 -5.74 -36.52
CA ALA A 931 -21.01 -6.27 -35.27
C ALA A 931 -20.32 -5.17 -34.44
N ILE A 932 -20.72 -5.02 -33.19
CA ILE A 932 -20.24 -3.96 -32.31
C ILE A 932 -18.72 -4.04 -32.03
N PRO A 933 -18.12 -5.22 -31.77
CA PRO A 933 -16.67 -5.31 -31.57
C PRO A 933 -15.81 -4.93 -32.79
N ASN A 934 -16.41 -4.86 -33.99
CA ASN A 934 -15.71 -4.38 -35.19
C ASN A 934 -15.55 -2.84 -35.23
N THR A 935 -16.24 -2.11 -34.34
CA THR A 935 -16.34 -0.63 -34.36
C THR A 935 -14.99 0.09 -34.30
N TYR A 936 -14.00 -0.45 -33.59
CA TYR A 936 -12.67 0.15 -33.44
C TYR A 936 -11.61 -0.42 -34.39
N VAL A 937 -11.95 -1.44 -35.17
CA VAL A 937 -11.08 -1.98 -36.22
C VAL A 937 -10.90 -0.93 -37.32
N ARG A 938 -9.66 -0.75 -37.80
CA ARG A 938 -9.32 0.17 -38.89
C ARG A 938 -8.63 -0.57 -40.03
#